data_AF-I8ZU06-F1
#
_entry.id   AF-I8ZU06-F1
#
_cell.length_a   1.000
_cell.length_b   1.000
_cell.length_c   1.000
_cell.angle_alpha   90.00
_cell.angle_beta   90.00
_cell.angle_gamma   90.00
#
_symmetry.space_group_name_H-M   'P 1'
#
loop_
_entity.id
_entity.type
_entity.pdbx_description
1 polymer ?
#
loop_
_entity_poly.entity_id
_entity_poly.type
_entity_poly.pdbx_seq_one_letter_code
_entity_poly.pdbx_strand_id
1 'polypeptide(L)'
;MLYRISLILLTLTCLFCFSTGSYAQEANVEENDNPVILYSGTPKKYEISGIKVEGVKNYEDYVLIGLSGLSVGQTIVVPGDDITTAVKRYWRHGLFSDVQILAEKIVGDKIYLKIILAQRPRIADIRYHGVKKSEREDLEAKLGLVKGSQITPNLIDRAKILIKKHFDEKGFKNAEVTIVERDLADNKDQVDVDVMIDKKEKVKVHKITIDGNTVLSDKKLKRVMKKTNEKNKLVNLFRTKKFIEEKYEEDKQHIIDKYNELGYRDAQIVVDSVSPYDDRTVDVYMKIEEGDKYYLRNVTWVGNTIYASDWLNEQLRMKKGDVYNQKLMTERLTGDEDAIGNYYYNKGYVFYNLDPVEVNIDGDSIDLEMRIQEGPQASISKVRINGNDRLYENVVRRELRTKPGDLFSKEALERSYREIAQMGHFNPENIQPDVQPDPTNGTVDINWNLESKANDQVEFSAGWGQTGVIGKLSLKFTNFSMANLFHKSDNYRGFLPQGDGQTLTISGQTNGSYYQSYSVSFFDPWFGGKRPNSFSVSAFYSIQTDISSNYYNSAYMNNYYNYYSGYGNYYGGYNNNYESFYDPDKSIQMYGASIGWGKRLRWPDDYFTLSAELSYQRFILKDWSYLYIKLNNGEYMSTGNCNNLSLNLTLARNSTDNPIFPRRGSEFSASVQLTPPYSLFSNKDYSVYGKDDYDEAASMFNWIEYHKWKFKSKTYTALTGGQKCPVIMTRAEFGLLGHYNKYKKSPFETFYMGGDGMTGYSTSYASETIALRGYENGSLTPYGSEGYAYVRLGAELRYPLMLENSTSIYALGFIEGGNAWTDVSKFNPFQLKRSAGVGVRIFLPMIGMMGIDWAYGFDKINGSSQYSGSQFHFILGQEF
;
A
#
# COMPACT_ATOMS: atom_id res chain seq x y z
N MET A 1 -37.16 -46.54 -37.34
CA MET A 1 -37.48 -47.99 -37.38
C MET A 1 -36.22 -48.86 -37.50
N LEU A 2 -35.16 -48.62 -36.69
CA LEU A 2 -33.99 -49.54 -36.63
C LEU A 2 -33.18 -49.47 -35.30
N TYR A 3 -33.58 -48.65 -34.32
CA TYR A 3 -32.84 -48.50 -33.04
C TYR A 3 -33.67 -48.82 -31.78
N ARG A 4 -34.84 -49.45 -31.91
CA ARG A 4 -35.66 -49.91 -30.76
C ARG A 4 -35.78 -51.44 -30.63
N ILE A 5 -35.19 -52.20 -31.55
CA ILE A 5 -35.24 -53.68 -31.54
C ILE A 5 -33.95 -54.29 -30.94
N SER A 6 -32.85 -53.53 -30.88
CA SER A 6 -31.58 -54.00 -30.29
C SER A 6 -31.53 -53.94 -28.77
N LEU A 7 -32.41 -53.17 -28.10
CA LEU A 7 -32.38 -52.99 -26.64
C LEU A 7 -33.16 -54.08 -25.89
N ILE A 8 -34.15 -54.70 -26.54
CA ILE A 8 -34.97 -55.76 -25.93
C ILE A 8 -34.26 -57.12 -25.98
N LEU A 9 -33.42 -57.35 -27.00
CA LEU A 9 -32.67 -58.60 -27.15
C LEU A 9 -31.44 -58.68 -26.22
N LEU A 10 -30.85 -57.53 -25.84
CA LEU A 10 -29.71 -57.46 -24.92
C LEU A 10 -30.13 -57.62 -23.44
N THR A 11 -31.36 -57.22 -23.09
CA THR A 11 -31.91 -57.41 -21.74
C THR A 11 -32.38 -58.84 -21.47
N LEU A 12 -32.67 -59.64 -22.50
CA LEU A 12 -33.15 -61.03 -22.33
C LEU A 12 -32.02 -62.07 -22.21
N THR A 13 -30.80 -61.76 -22.67
CA THR A 13 -29.66 -62.71 -22.65
C THR A 13 -28.80 -62.62 -21.38
N CYS A 14 -28.89 -61.54 -20.60
CA CYS A 14 -28.24 -61.48 -19.27
C CYS A 14 -29.06 -62.15 -18.15
N LEU A 15 -30.29 -62.60 -18.42
CA LEU A 15 -31.20 -63.20 -17.43
C LEU A 15 -31.16 -64.74 -17.38
N PHE A 16 -30.34 -65.42 -18.21
CA PHE A 16 -30.31 -66.90 -18.28
C PHE A 16 -28.92 -67.55 -18.10
N CYS A 17 -27.90 -66.81 -17.66
CA CYS A 17 -26.57 -67.38 -17.37
C CYS A 17 -26.06 -67.00 -15.97
N PHE A 18 -26.79 -67.39 -14.93
CA PHE A 18 -26.18 -67.74 -13.64
C PHE A 18 -26.89 -68.98 -13.10
N SER A 19 -26.35 -70.14 -13.46
CA SER A 19 -26.59 -71.39 -12.75
C SER A 19 -26.20 -71.20 -11.29
N THR A 20 -27.14 -71.45 -10.38
CA THR A 20 -26.89 -71.59 -8.95
C THR A 20 -25.95 -72.78 -8.72
N GLY A 21 -24.65 -72.51 -8.54
CA GLY A 21 -23.79 -73.41 -7.79
C GLY A 21 -24.13 -73.24 -6.32
N SER A 22 -24.89 -74.18 -5.75
CA SER A 22 -25.02 -74.30 -4.30
C SER A 22 -23.65 -74.71 -3.74
N TYR A 23 -22.82 -73.74 -3.40
CA TYR A 23 -21.89 -73.92 -2.30
C TYR A 23 -22.73 -73.85 -1.03
N ALA A 24 -22.94 -75.00 -0.42
CA ALA A 24 -23.30 -75.06 0.99
C ALA A 24 -22.15 -74.41 1.76
N GLN A 25 -22.25 -73.10 1.98
CA GLN A 25 -21.56 -72.49 3.09
C GLN A 25 -22.41 -72.88 4.31
N GLU A 26 -21.89 -73.79 5.13
CA GLU A 26 -22.42 -74.04 6.46
C GLU A 26 -22.52 -72.68 7.16
N ALA A 27 -23.71 -72.11 7.15
CA ALA A 27 -24.11 -71.18 8.17
C ALA A 27 -24.19 -72.02 9.44
N ASN A 28 -23.08 -72.08 10.18
CA ASN A 28 -23.15 -72.23 11.63
C ASN A 28 -23.97 -71.04 12.12
N VAL A 29 -25.29 -71.22 12.12
CA VAL A 29 -26.17 -70.48 13.01
C VAL A 29 -25.80 -70.98 14.39
N GLU A 30 -24.87 -70.30 15.05
CA GLU A 30 -24.93 -70.28 16.51
C GLU A 30 -26.34 -69.76 16.84
N GLU A 31 -27.20 -70.64 17.34
CA GLU A 31 -28.39 -70.22 18.08
C GLU A 31 -27.92 -69.26 19.17
N ASN A 32 -28.07 -67.97 18.91
CA ASN A 32 -27.72 -66.94 19.86
C ASN A 32 -28.85 -66.91 20.90
N ASP A 33 -28.77 -67.81 21.87
CA ASP A 33 -29.75 -68.10 22.91
C ASP A 33 -29.79 -66.99 23.99
N ASN A 34 -29.66 -65.73 23.56
CA ASN A 34 -29.67 -64.57 24.44
C ASN A 34 -31.10 -64.31 24.94
N PRO A 35 -31.32 -64.19 26.25
CA PRO A 35 -32.64 -63.89 26.79
C PRO A 35 -33.19 -62.55 26.24
N VAL A 36 -34.34 -62.60 25.59
CA VAL A 36 -35.03 -61.41 25.06
C VAL A 36 -35.70 -60.66 26.21
N ILE A 37 -35.19 -59.47 26.53
CA ILE A 37 -35.78 -58.60 27.56
C ILE A 37 -36.89 -57.76 26.91
N LEU A 38 -38.13 -57.98 27.36
CA LEU A 38 -39.28 -57.14 26.97
C LEU A 38 -39.31 -55.87 27.83
N TYR A 39 -39.02 -54.72 27.22
CA TYR A 39 -39.05 -53.40 27.87
C TYR A 39 -40.47 -52.94 28.28
N SER A 40 -41.50 -53.67 27.88
CA SER A 40 -42.90 -53.48 28.30
C SER A 40 -43.32 -54.35 29.50
N GLY A 41 -42.44 -55.23 30.00
CA GLY A 41 -42.71 -56.12 31.12
C GLY A 41 -42.45 -55.49 32.51
N THR A 42 -42.77 -56.22 33.57
CA THR A 42 -42.50 -55.79 34.95
C THR A 42 -40.99 -55.80 35.25
N PRO A 43 -40.41 -54.68 35.74
CA PRO A 43 -38.99 -54.61 36.08
C PRO A 43 -38.59 -55.62 37.16
N LYS A 44 -37.49 -56.35 36.94
CA LYS A 44 -36.91 -57.29 37.91
C LYS A 44 -35.52 -56.82 38.36
N LYS A 45 -35.19 -57.09 39.62
CA LYS A 45 -33.86 -56.79 40.17
C LYS A 45 -32.94 -57.97 39.90
N TYR A 46 -31.77 -57.68 39.36
CA TYR A 46 -30.73 -58.67 39.09
C TYR A 46 -29.38 -58.19 39.64
N GLU A 47 -28.56 -59.13 40.11
CA GLU A 47 -27.16 -58.88 40.46
C GLU A 47 -26.26 -59.19 39.26
N ILE A 48 -25.41 -58.25 38.86
CA ILE A 48 -24.47 -58.44 37.74
C ILE A 48 -23.38 -59.43 38.16
N SER A 49 -23.37 -60.63 37.58
CA SER A 49 -22.37 -61.66 37.89
C SER A 49 -21.22 -61.74 36.89
N GLY A 50 -21.32 -61.06 35.75
CA GLY A 50 -20.24 -60.93 34.79
C GLY A 50 -20.56 -59.91 33.70
N ILE A 51 -19.52 -59.23 33.19
CA ILE A 51 -19.61 -58.31 32.06
C ILE A 51 -18.53 -58.70 31.05
N LYS A 52 -18.93 -58.93 29.81
CA LYS A 52 -18.03 -59.19 28.67
C LYS A 52 -18.09 -58.01 27.70
N VAL A 53 -16.96 -57.57 27.16
CA VAL A 53 -16.91 -56.50 26.14
C VAL A 53 -16.42 -57.08 24.81
N GLU A 54 -17.07 -56.69 23.71
CA GLU A 54 -16.72 -57.11 22.36
C GLU A 54 -16.73 -55.92 21.39
N GLY A 55 -15.94 -56.01 20.31
CA GLY A 55 -15.92 -55.04 19.20
C GLY A 55 -14.83 -53.98 19.23
N VAL A 56 -14.04 -53.88 20.32
CA VAL A 56 -12.99 -52.86 20.50
C VAL A 56 -11.67 -53.56 20.81
N LYS A 57 -10.67 -53.45 19.92
CA LYS A 57 -9.39 -54.19 20.07
C LYS A 57 -8.28 -53.45 20.83
N ASN A 58 -8.37 -52.12 20.90
CA ASN A 58 -7.27 -51.25 21.35
C ASN A 58 -7.41 -50.78 22.80
N TYR A 59 -8.38 -51.32 23.55
CA TYR A 59 -8.66 -50.95 24.93
C TYR A 59 -8.86 -52.20 25.79
N GLU A 60 -8.37 -52.16 27.01
CA GLU A 60 -8.58 -53.23 28.00
C GLU A 60 -10.04 -53.25 28.48
N ASP A 61 -10.60 -54.45 28.63
CA ASP A 61 -12.02 -54.66 28.97
C ASP A 61 -12.43 -53.94 30.27
N TYR A 62 -11.58 -53.93 31.29
CA TYR A 62 -11.89 -53.26 32.56
C TYR A 62 -12.06 -51.74 32.41
N VAL A 63 -11.33 -51.12 31.47
CA VAL A 63 -11.46 -49.67 31.18
C VAL A 63 -12.80 -49.42 30.51
N LEU A 64 -13.16 -50.24 29.51
CA LEU A 64 -14.42 -50.13 28.80
C LEU A 64 -15.60 -50.36 29.76
N ILE A 65 -15.52 -51.36 30.64
CA ILE A 65 -16.53 -51.62 31.68
C ILE A 65 -16.64 -50.41 32.61
N GLY A 66 -15.51 -49.83 33.04
CA GLY A 66 -15.49 -48.62 33.87
C GLY A 66 -16.22 -47.42 33.25
N LEU A 67 -16.16 -47.24 31.93
CA LEU A 67 -16.86 -46.16 31.20
C LEU A 67 -18.39 -46.31 31.24
N SER A 68 -18.93 -47.53 31.33
CA SER A 68 -20.36 -47.74 31.57
C SER A 68 -20.77 -47.31 32.99
N GLY A 69 -19.82 -47.39 33.94
CA GLY A 69 -20.02 -47.31 35.37
C GLY A 69 -21.01 -48.34 35.92
N LEU A 70 -21.07 -49.51 35.27
CA LEU A 70 -21.56 -50.77 35.81
C LEU A 70 -20.40 -51.52 36.45
N SER A 71 -20.66 -52.36 37.44
CA SER A 71 -19.65 -53.20 38.08
C SER A 71 -20.20 -54.57 38.43
N VAL A 72 -19.33 -55.59 38.39
CA VAL A 72 -19.68 -56.95 38.84
C VAL A 72 -19.99 -56.91 40.34
N GLY A 73 -21.13 -57.48 40.74
CA GLY A 73 -21.71 -57.42 42.10
C GLY A 73 -22.74 -56.31 42.31
N GLN A 74 -22.93 -55.40 41.35
CA GLN A 74 -23.95 -54.35 41.42
C GLN A 74 -25.35 -54.93 41.18
N THR A 75 -26.34 -54.51 41.98
CA THR A 75 -27.76 -54.80 41.72
C THR A 75 -28.33 -53.75 40.77
N ILE A 76 -28.92 -54.18 39.65
CA ILE A 76 -29.56 -53.33 38.64
C ILE A 76 -31.01 -53.75 38.41
N VAL A 77 -31.82 -52.82 37.93
CA VAL A 77 -33.21 -53.09 37.52
C VAL A 77 -33.27 -53.24 36.00
N VAL A 78 -33.84 -54.35 35.51
CA VAL A 78 -33.96 -54.64 34.08
C VAL A 78 -35.40 -55.05 33.74
N PRO A 79 -36.08 -54.35 32.80
CA PRO A 79 -35.67 -53.08 32.18
C PRO A 79 -35.63 -51.92 33.19
N GLY A 80 -34.64 -51.00 33.09
CA GLY A 80 -34.47 -49.87 34.00
C GLY A 80 -33.40 -48.86 33.59
N ASP A 81 -33.29 -47.76 34.35
CA ASP A 81 -32.47 -46.59 34.00
C ASP A 81 -30.96 -46.86 34.03
N ASP A 82 -30.51 -47.88 34.76
CA ASP A 82 -29.08 -48.22 34.90
C ASP A 82 -28.44 -48.55 33.55
N ILE A 83 -29.12 -49.35 32.72
CA ILE A 83 -28.66 -49.73 31.38
C ILE A 83 -28.70 -48.52 30.44
N THR A 84 -29.76 -47.71 30.52
CA THR A 84 -29.88 -46.49 29.71
C THR A 84 -28.79 -45.46 30.07
N THR A 85 -28.45 -45.35 31.35
CA THR A 85 -27.38 -44.47 31.84
C THR A 85 -26.01 -44.96 31.39
N ALA A 86 -25.76 -46.27 31.46
CA ALA A 86 -24.55 -46.88 30.94
C ALA A 86 -24.35 -46.60 29.44
N VAL A 87 -25.41 -46.80 28.63
CA VAL A 87 -25.39 -46.45 27.20
C VAL A 87 -25.11 -44.96 27.00
N LYS A 88 -25.84 -44.07 27.70
CA LYS A 88 -25.62 -42.60 27.63
C LYS A 88 -24.19 -42.20 28.00
N ARG A 89 -23.55 -42.87 28.95
CA ARG A 89 -22.15 -42.60 29.33
C ARG A 89 -21.19 -42.91 28.18
N TYR A 90 -21.33 -44.07 27.52
CA TYR A 90 -20.52 -44.40 26.35
C TYR A 90 -20.68 -43.36 25.22
N TRP A 91 -21.91 -42.94 24.93
CA TRP A 91 -22.17 -41.87 23.95
C TRP A 91 -21.52 -40.54 24.34
N ARG A 92 -21.54 -40.18 25.63
CA ARG A 92 -20.94 -38.95 26.15
C ARG A 92 -19.41 -38.93 26.01
N HIS A 93 -18.76 -40.09 26.06
CA HIS A 93 -17.32 -40.19 25.85
C HIS A 93 -16.90 -39.94 24.39
N GLY A 94 -17.82 -40.02 23.43
CA GLY A 94 -17.58 -39.69 22.02
C GLY A 94 -16.70 -40.69 21.26
N LEU A 95 -16.25 -41.78 21.90
CA LEU A 95 -15.33 -42.75 21.30
C LEU A 95 -16.02 -43.81 20.43
N PHE A 96 -17.33 -44.00 20.58
CA PHE A 96 -18.07 -45.12 20.00
C PHE A 96 -19.16 -44.65 19.01
N SER A 97 -19.30 -45.38 17.90
CA SER A 97 -20.31 -45.17 16.84
C SER A 97 -21.58 -45.98 17.10
N ASP A 98 -21.45 -47.14 17.75
CA ASP A 98 -22.56 -47.98 18.19
C ASP A 98 -22.28 -48.58 19.58
N VAL A 99 -23.33 -48.71 20.39
CA VAL A 99 -23.29 -49.19 21.77
C VAL A 99 -24.51 -50.06 22.03
N GLN A 100 -24.29 -51.36 22.24
CA GLN A 100 -25.35 -52.31 22.57
C GLN A 100 -25.00 -53.05 23.86
N ILE A 101 -25.98 -53.20 24.75
CA ILE A 101 -25.83 -53.99 25.99
C ILE A 101 -26.88 -55.08 25.95
N LEU A 102 -26.42 -56.32 25.80
CA LEU A 102 -27.24 -57.52 25.73
C LEU A 102 -27.14 -58.31 27.03
N ALA A 103 -28.20 -59.01 27.40
CA ALA A 103 -28.12 -60.04 28.43
C ALA A 103 -27.66 -61.34 27.77
N GLU A 104 -26.49 -61.85 28.16
CA GLU A 104 -25.92 -63.09 27.61
C GLU A 104 -26.54 -64.33 28.28
N LYS A 105 -26.79 -64.27 29.59
CA LYS A 105 -27.53 -65.30 30.32
C LYS A 105 -28.13 -64.74 31.62
N ILE A 106 -29.27 -65.30 32.04
CA ILE A 106 -29.93 -65.02 33.31
C ILE A 106 -30.08 -66.36 34.07
N VAL A 107 -29.54 -66.44 35.28
CA VAL A 107 -29.61 -67.65 36.13
C VAL A 107 -30.09 -67.24 37.51
N GLY A 108 -31.35 -67.51 37.84
CA GLY A 108 -31.98 -67.01 39.07
C GLY A 108 -32.04 -65.47 39.09
N ASP A 109 -31.56 -64.86 40.18
CA ASP A 109 -31.46 -63.40 40.34
C ASP A 109 -30.14 -62.82 39.81
N LYS A 110 -29.36 -63.58 39.03
CA LYS A 110 -28.05 -63.17 38.48
C LYS A 110 -28.10 -62.95 36.98
N ILE A 111 -27.57 -61.83 36.51
CA ILE A 111 -27.50 -61.45 35.09
C ILE A 111 -26.05 -61.32 34.62
N TYR A 112 -25.78 -61.77 33.39
CA TYR A 112 -24.50 -61.60 32.70
C TYR A 112 -24.72 -60.69 31.51
N LEU A 113 -23.93 -59.63 31.42
CA LEU A 113 -24.08 -58.60 30.39
C LEU A 113 -22.97 -58.72 29.34
N LYS A 114 -23.34 -58.58 28.07
CA LYS A 114 -22.44 -58.47 26.93
C LYS A 114 -22.56 -57.06 26.35
N ILE A 115 -21.49 -56.29 26.41
CA ILE A 115 -21.40 -54.95 25.86
C ILE A 115 -20.71 -55.04 24.51
N ILE A 116 -21.43 -54.71 23.45
CA ILE A 116 -20.90 -54.64 22.08
C ILE A 116 -20.67 -53.16 21.77
N LEU A 117 -19.43 -52.80 21.47
CA LEU A 117 -19.01 -51.44 21.18
C LEU A 117 -18.36 -51.39 19.79
N ALA A 118 -18.78 -50.44 18.96
CA ALA A 118 -18.07 -50.11 17.72
C ALA A 118 -17.33 -48.78 17.91
N GLN A 119 -16.02 -48.75 17.61
CA GLN A 119 -15.24 -47.51 17.70
C GLN A 119 -15.64 -46.53 16.59
N ARG A 120 -15.52 -45.22 16.86
CA ARG A 120 -15.59 -44.22 15.80
C ARG A 120 -14.30 -44.21 14.98
N PRO A 121 -14.40 -44.18 13.65
CA PRO A 121 -13.21 -44.06 12.83
C PRO A 121 -12.54 -42.69 13.03
N ARG A 122 -11.23 -42.67 12.82
CA ARG A 122 -10.42 -41.44 12.83
C ARG A 122 -10.11 -41.01 11.40
N ILE A 123 -9.98 -39.70 11.20
CA ILE A 123 -9.67 -39.13 9.90
C ILE A 123 -8.21 -39.45 9.53
N ALA A 124 -7.97 -40.21 8.47
CA ALA A 124 -6.62 -40.46 7.94
C ALA A 124 -6.15 -39.29 7.06
N ASP A 125 -6.96 -38.95 6.06
CA ASP A 125 -6.71 -37.86 5.12
C ASP A 125 -8.00 -37.11 4.78
N ILE A 126 -7.87 -35.85 4.37
CA ILE A 126 -8.99 -35.00 3.97
C ILE A 126 -8.71 -34.50 2.56
N ARG A 127 -9.63 -34.78 1.62
CA ARG A 127 -9.50 -34.41 0.22
C ARG A 127 -10.58 -33.43 -0.18
N TYR A 128 -10.17 -32.26 -0.63
CA TYR A 128 -11.10 -31.22 -1.10
C TYR A 128 -11.16 -31.17 -2.63
N HIS A 129 -12.36 -31.34 -3.16
CA HIS A 129 -12.68 -31.30 -4.59
C HIS A 129 -13.48 -30.03 -4.94
N GLY A 130 -13.27 -29.51 -6.15
CA GLY A 130 -13.99 -28.34 -6.68
C GLY A 130 -13.44 -26.97 -6.24
N VAL A 131 -12.42 -26.92 -5.38
CA VAL A 131 -11.82 -25.69 -4.85
C VAL A 131 -10.37 -25.48 -5.29
N LYS A 132 -9.92 -24.23 -5.39
CA LYS A 132 -8.53 -23.87 -5.68
C LYS A 132 -7.65 -24.04 -4.44
N LYS A 133 -6.32 -24.09 -4.61
CA LYS A 133 -5.37 -24.25 -3.50
C LYS A 133 -5.57 -23.23 -2.37
N SER A 134 -5.70 -21.93 -2.69
CA SER A 134 -5.92 -20.89 -1.69
C SER A 134 -7.26 -21.02 -0.95
N GLU A 135 -8.33 -21.40 -1.65
CA GLU A 135 -9.64 -21.64 -1.04
C GLU A 135 -9.61 -22.86 -0.11
N ARG A 136 -8.79 -23.87 -0.44
CA ARG A 136 -8.58 -25.04 0.41
C ARG A 136 -7.88 -24.66 1.71
N GLU A 137 -6.78 -23.90 1.64
CA GLU A 137 -6.03 -23.44 2.81
C GLU A 137 -6.92 -22.59 3.75
N ASP A 138 -7.74 -21.68 3.19
CA ASP A 138 -8.74 -20.90 3.95
C ASP A 138 -9.74 -21.80 4.70
N LEU A 139 -10.23 -22.86 4.03
CA LEU A 139 -11.21 -23.79 4.59
C LEU A 139 -10.59 -24.68 5.66
N GLU A 140 -9.39 -25.21 5.43
CA GLU A 140 -8.66 -26.06 6.39
C GLU A 140 -8.44 -25.31 7.72
N ALA A 141 -8.07 -24.03 7.67
CA ALA A 141 -7.91 -23.20 8.86
C ALA A 141 -9.23 -22.97 9.65
N LYS A 142 -10.38 -22.96 8.96
CA LYS A 142 -11.69 -22.64 9.56
C LYS A 142 -12.48 -23.87 10.01
N LEU A 143 -12.30 -25.02 9.37
CA LEU A 143 -13.17 -26.18 9.56
C LEU A 143 -12.83 -26.99 10.82
N GLY A 144 -11.61 -26.86 11.36
CA GLY A 144 -11.17 -27.62 12.53
C GLY A 144 -11.15 -29.14 12.30
N LEU A 145 -11.23 -29.58 11.04
CA LEU A 145 -11.05 -30.98 10.65
C LEU A 145 -9.55 -31.26 10.63
N VAL A 146 -9.05 -31.95 11.65
CA VAL A 146 -7.63 -32.26 11.80
C VAL A 146 -7.42 -33.76 11.58
N LYS A 147 -6.36 -34.13 10.85
CA LYS A 147 -5.94 -35.53 10.70
C LYS A 147 -5.75 -36.18 12.08
N GLY A 148 -6.28 -37.38 12.25
CA GLY A 148 -6.28 -38.14 13.50
C GLY A 148 -7.42 -37.83 14.48
N SER A 149 -8.24 -36.81 14.21
CA SER A 149 -9.45 -36.54 15.00
C SER A 149 -10.57 -37.55 14.68
N GLN A 150 -11.51 -37.72 15.62
CA GLN A 150 -12.66 -38.60 15.44
C GLN A 150 -13.72 -37.91 14.59
N ILE A 151 -14.26 -38.64 13.61
CA ILE A 151 -15.36 -38.13 12.81
C ILE A 151 -16.69 -38.33 13.54
N THR A 152 -17.51 -37.27 13.56
CA THR A 152 -18.83 -37.29 14.19
C THR A 152 -19.86 -36.65 13.25
N PRO A 153 -21.14 -37.07 13.28
CA PRO A 153 -22.18 -36.44 12.46
C PRO A 153 -22.26 -34.92 12.66
N ASN A 154 -22.15 -34.47 13.91
CA ASN A 154 -22.14 -33.04 14.25
C ASN A 154 -20.94 -32.29 13.64
N LEU A 155 -19.75 -32.91 13.61
CA LEU A 155 -18.57 -32.33 12.97
C LEU A 155 -18.78 -32.18 11.47
N ILE A 156 -19.39 -33.17 10.81
CA ILE A 156 -19.72 -33.12 9.38
C ILE A 156 -20.75 -32.03 9.09
N ASP A 157 -21.82 -31.94 9.88
CA ASP A 157 -22.87 -30.94 9.66
C ASP A 157 -22.36 -29.52 9.92
N ARG A 158 -21.56 -29.34 10.99
CA ARG A 158 -20.86 -28.08 11.24
C ARG A 158 -19.93 -27.72 10.08
N ALA A 159 -19.15 -28.67 9.57
CA ALA A 159 -18.27 -28.44 8.43
C ALA A 159 -19.06 -28.03 7.18
N LYS A 160 -20.18 -28.70 6.87
CA LYS A 160 -21.08 -28.31 5.76
C LYS A 160 -21.60 -26.88 5.92
N ILE A 161 -22.06 -26.50 7.11
CA ILE A 161 -22.55 -25.14 7.40
C ILE A 161 -21.44 -24.11 7.22
N LEU A 162 -20.24 -24.38 7.75
CA LEU A 162 -19.09 -23.46 7.65
C LEU A 162 -18.60 -23.30 6.20
N ILE A 163 -18.54 -24.38 5.41
CA ILE A 163 -18.16 -24.32 3.99
C ILE A 163 -19.21 -23.52 3.21
N LYS A 164 -20.51 -23.78 3.42
CA LYS A 164 -21.58 -23.03 2.76
C LYS A 164 -21.51 -21.54 3.11
N LYS A 165 -21.36 -21.20 4.39
CA LYS A 165 -21.22 -19.81 4.84
C LYS A 165 -20.01 -19.12 4.21
N HIS A 166 -18.86 -19.80 4.16
CA HIS A 166 -17.65 -19.27 3.53
C HIS A 166 -17.85 -18.91 2.04
N PHE A 167 -18.58 -19.75 1.31
CA PHE A 167 -18.89 -19.50 -0.09
C PHE A 167 -19.99 -18.45 -0.29
N ASP A 168 -20.96 -18.39 0.61
CA ASP A 168 -21.99 -17.34 0.65
C ASP A 168 -21.36 -15.95 0.84
N GLU A 169 -20.42 -15.78 1.79
CA GLU A 169 -19.62 -14.56 1.97
C GLU A 169 -18.85 -14.16 0.68
N LYS A 170 -18.46 -15.16 -0.13
CA LYS A 170 -17.81 -14.97 -1.43
C LYS A 170 -18.80 -14.75 -2.59
N GLY A 171 -20.11 -14.79 -2.35
CA GLY A 171 -21.21 -14.53 -3.30
C GLY A 171 -21.73 -15.76 -4.04
N PHE A 172 -21.46 -16.96 -3.53
CA PHE A 172 -21.92 -18.25 -4.07
C PHE A 172 -23.04 -18.81 -3.18
N LYS A 173 -24.23 -18.18 -3.21
CA LYS A 173 -25.37 -18.57 -2.34
C LYS A 173 -25.84 -20.02 -2.57
N ASN A 174 -25.70 -20.52 -3.80
CA ASN A 174 -26.20 -21.84 -4.21
C ASN A 174 -25.14 -22.95 -4.12
N ALA A 175 -24.10 -22.77 -3.30
CA ALA A 175 -23.04 -23.75 -3.15
C ALA A 175 -23.56 -25.05 -2.50
N GLU A 176 -23.26 -26.18 -3.13
CA GLU A 176 -23.58 -27.51 -2.64
C GLU A 176 -22.32 -28.18 -2.08
N VAL A 177 -22.48 -28.81 -0.92
CA VAL A 177 -21.37 -29.44 -0.19
C VAL A 177 -21.80 -30.83 0.24
N THR A 178 -21.08 -31.82 -0.27
CA THR A 178 -21.24 -33.22 0.09
C THR A 178 -19.96 -33.68 0.74
N ILE A 179 -20.06 -34.25 1.95
CA ILE A 179 -18.93 -34.85 2.66
C ILE A 179 -19.20 -36.35 2.71
N VAL A 180 -18.28 -37.14 2.17
CA VAL A 180 -18.39 -38.60 2.10
C VAL A 180 -17.21 -39.21 2.86
N GLU A 181 -17.53 -40.21 3.69
CA GLU A 181 -16.54 -41.03 4.38
C GLU A 181 -16.20 -42.23 3.50
N ARG A 182 -14.91 -42.50 3.31
CA ARG A 182 -14.42 -43.62 2.50
C ARG A 182 -13.51 -44.49 3.36
N ASP A 183 -13.98 -45.70 3.62
CA ASP A 183 -13.24 -46.69 4.40
C ASP A 183 -11.91 -47.06 3.73
N LEU A 184 -10.87 -47.23 4.54
CA LEU A 184 -9.57 -47.70 4.07
C LEU A 184 -9.52 -49.23 4.10
N ALA A 185 -9.13 -49.84 2.99
CA ALA A 185 -9.02 -51.29 2.88
C ALA A 185 -8.01 -51.89 3.89
N ASP A 186 -6.96 -51.13 4.22
CA ASP A 186 -5.87 -51.57 5.08
C ASP A 186 -6.15 -51.32 6.58
N ASN A 187 -7.08 -50.41 6.91
CA ASN A 187 -7.38 -50.06 8.30
C ASN A 187 -8.85 -49.65 8.49
N LYS A 188 -9.63 -50.54 9.11
CA LYS A 188 -11.06 -50.33 9.38
C LYS A 188 -11.35 -49.30 10.48
N ASP A 189 -10.35 -48.87 11.25
CA ASP A 189 -10.50 -47.86 12.30
C ASP A 189 -10.23 -46.43 11.77
N GLN A 190 -9.96 -46.29 10.46
CA GLN A 190 -9.65 -45.02 9.81
C GLN A 190 -10.43 -44.83 8.52
N VAL A 191 -10.80 -43.57 8.25
CA VAL A 191 -11.54 -43.18 7.03
C VAL A 191 -10.85 -42.00 6.35
N ASP A 192 -10.89 -42.00 5.02
CA ASP A 192 -10.64 -40.82 4.21
C ASP A 192 -11.92 -39.97 4.14
N VAL A 193 -11.79 -38.66 4.27
CA VAL A 193 -12.91 -37.72 4.17
C VAL A 193 -12.83 -36.97 2.85
N ASP A 194 -13.75 -37.26 1.94
CA ASP A 194 -13.88 -36.57 0.67
C ASP A 194 -14.89 -35.43 0.79
N VAL A 195 -14.41 -34.19 0.71
CA VAL A 195 -15.23 -32.97 0.73
C VAL A 195 -15.43 -32.51 -0.72
N MET A 196 -16.59 -32.82 -1.27
CA MET A 196 -16.99 -32.43 -2.62
C MET A 196 -17.78 -31.12 -2.58
N ILE A 197 -17.22 -30.08 -3.19
CA ILE A 197 -17.79 -28.72 -3.18
C ILE A 197 -18.14 -28.32 -4.60
N ASP A 198 -19.42 -28.16 -4.89
CA ASP A 198 -19.89 -27.50 -6.09
C ASP A 198 -20.27 -26.06 -5.76
N LYS A 199 -19.42 -25.11 -6.16
CA LYS A 199 -19.61 -23.68 -5.89
C LYS A 199 -20.81 -23.09 -6.63
N LYS A 200 -21.27 -23.72 -7.73
CA LYS A 200 -22.16 -23.10 -8.73
C LYS A 200 -21.65 -21.72 -9.17
N GLU A 201 -22.52 -20.94 -9.83
CA GLU A 201 -22.21 -19.57 -10.23
C GLU A 201 -22.52 -18.55 -9.14
N LYS A 202 -21.87 -17.39 -9.24
CA LYS A 202 -22.10 -16.26 -8.32
C LYS A 202 -23.47 -15.65 -8.58
N VAL A 203 -24.21 -15.40 -7.51
CA VAL A 203 -25.51 -14.73 -7.57
C VAL A 203 -25.32 -13.23 -7.81
N LYS A 204 -26.08 -12.67 -8.76
CA LYS A 204 -26.06 -11.25 -9.13
C LYS A 204 -27.44 -10.62 -8.93
N VAL A 205 -27.51 -9.30 -8.87
CA VAL A 205 -28.81 -8.62 -8.80
C VAL A 205 -29.39 -8.48 -10.21
N HIS A 206 -30.60 -9.00 -10.39
CA HIS A 206 -31.37 -8.83 -11.62
C HIS A 206 -32.01 -7.43 -11.63
N LYS A 207 -32.90 -7.14 -10.68
CA LYS A 207 -33.57 -5.84 -10.56
C LYS A 207 -33.65 -5.38 -9.10
N ILE A 208 -33.53 -4.06 -8.91
CA ILE A 208 -33.80 -3.39 -7.62
C ILE A 208 -35.08 -2.59 -7.80
N THR A 209 -36.07 -2.84 -6.95
CA THR A 209 -37.34 -2.11 -6.95
C THR A 209 -37.44 -1.34 -5.63
N ILE A 210 -37.63 -0.03 -5.73
CA ILE A 210 -37.76 0.87 -4.58
C ILE A 210 -39.17 1.47 -4.66
N ASP A 211 -39.90 1.38 -3.56
CA ASP A 211 -41.22 1.97 -3.39
C ASP A 211 -41.20 3.03 -2.28
N GLY A 212 -42.09 4.02 -2.36
CA GLY A 212 -42.25 5.10 -1.38
C GLY A 212 -41.26 6.27 -1.51
N ASN A 213 -40.38 6.26 -2.51
CA ASN A 213 -39.44 7.35 -2.77
C ASN A 213 -40.03 8.43 -3.70
N THR A 214 -40.47 9.56 -3.14
CA THR A 214 -41.03 10.71 -3.88
C THR A 214 -40.04 11.86 -4.02
N VAL A 215 -39.15 12.04 -3.04
CA VAL A 215 -38.14 13.11 -2.98
C VAL A 215 -36.93 12.73 -3.82
N LEU A 216 -36.49 11.48 -3.76
CA LEU A 216 -35.34 10.97 -4.49
C LEU A 216 -35.76 9.99 -5.57
N SER A 217 -35.31 10.21 -6.81
CA SER A 217 -35.54 9.26 -7.90
C SER A 217 -34.80 7.93 -7.66
N ASP A 218 -35.38 6.83 -8.14
CA ASP A 218 -34.78 5.48 -8.13
C ASP A 218 -33.34 5.50 -8.62
N LYS A 219 -33.07 6.26 -9.69
CA LYS A 219 -31.74 6.35 -10.31
C LYS A 219 -30.71 6.95 -9.35
N LYS A 220 -31.13 7.91 -8.51
CA LYS A 220 -30.25 8.54 -7.51
C LYS A 220 -30.00 7.58 -6.35
N LEU A 221 -31.04 6.91 -5.84
CA LEU A 221 -30.91 5.90 -4.77
C LEU A 221 -30.05 4.71 -5.20
N LYS A 222 -30.30 4.15 -6.39
CA LYS A 222 -29.49 3.07 -6.97
C LYS A 222 -28.02 3.46 -7.22
N ARG A 223 -27.70 4.76 -7.34
CA ARG A 223 -26.32 5.25 -7.45
C ARG A 223 -25.65 5.39 -6.08
N VAL A 224 -26.44 5.64 -5.04
CA VAL A 224 -25.97 5.70 -3.64
C VAL A 224 -25.56 4.31 -3.15
N MET A 225 -26.29 3.27 -3.58
CA MET A 225 -25.87 1.88 -3.41
C MET A 225 -24.56 1.65 -4.17
N LYS A 226 -23.45 1.54 -3.46
CA LYS A 226 -22.12 1.41 -4.06
C LYS A 226 -21.81 -0.04 -4.37
N LYS A 227 -22.32 -1.00 -3.59
CA LYS A 227 -21.91 -2.41 -3.63
C LYS A 227 -22.94 -3.31 -4.31
N THR A 228 -24.18 -2.89 -4.39
CA THR A 228 -25.34 -3.67 -4.89
C THR A 228 -25.92 -3.02 -6.13
N ASN A 229 -25.67 -3.61 -7.31
CA ASN A 229 -26.01 -3.02 -8.60
C ASN A 229 -26.70 -4.01 -9.54
N GLU A 230 -27.70 -3.53 -10.28
CA GLU A 230 -28.37 -4.26 -11.35
C GLU A 230 -27.41 -4.63 -12.50
N LYS A 231 -27.61 -5.82 -13.07
CA LYS A 231 -26.86 -6.36 -14.22
C LYS A 231 -27.17 -5.59 -15.53
N ASN A 232 -26.19 -5.51 -16.45
CA ASN A 232 -26.34 -5.06 -17.86
C ASN A 232 -26.71 -3.58 -18.16
N LYS A 233 -26.45 -2.62 -17.27
CA LYS A 233 -26.53 -1.18 -17.62
C LYS A 233 -25.18 -0.65 -18.12
N LEU A 234 -25.18 0.10 -19.25
CA LEU A 234 -23.99 0.69 -19.90
C LEU A 234 -23.09 1.53 -18.97
N VAL A 235 -23.66 2.10 -17.90
CA VAL A 235 -22.94 2.87 -16.86
C VAL A 235 -22.08 1.99 -15.93
N ASN A 236 -22.29 0.66 -15.94
CA ASN A 236 -21.71 -0.31 -15.02
C ASN A 236 -20.74 -1.31 -15.69
N LEU A 237 -20.24 -1.01 -16.90
CA LEU A 237 -19.44 -1.94 -17.73
C LEU A 237 -18.18 -2.51 -17.04
N PHE A 238 -17.66 -1.84 -15.99
CA PHE A 238 -16.50 -2.30 -15.21
C PHE A 238 -16.83 -2.77 -13.78
N ARG A 239 -18.11 -2.85 -13.38
CA ARG A 239 -18.51 -3.04 -11.96
C ARG A 239 -19.82 -3.81 -11.72
N THR A 240 -20.16 -4.81 -12.53
CA THR A 240 -21.25 -5.72 -12.12
C THR A 240 -20.80 -6.54 -10.90
N LYS A 241 -21.28 -6.13 -9.71
CA LYS A 241 -20.90 -6.72 -8.43
C LYS A 241 -21.80 -7.92 -8.11
N LYS A 242 -21.20 -8.92 -7.48
CA LYS A 242 -21.91 -10.06 -6.87
C LYS A 242 -22.81 -9.57 -5.73
N PHE A 243 -23.95 -10.21 -5.53
CA PHE A 243 -24.80 -9.93 -4.36
C PHE A 243 -24.17 -10.57 -3.13
N ILE A 244 -23.98 -9.78 -2.07
CA ILE A 244 -23.49 -10.21 -0.76
C ILE A 244 -24.37 -9.51 0.28
N GLU A 245 -24.95 -10.27 1.21
CA GLU A 245 -25.91 -9.76 2.20
C GLU A 245 -25.34 -8.62 3.05
N GLU A 246 -24.14 -8.82 3.60
CA GLU A 246 -23.43 -7.82 4.41
C GLU A 246 -23.27 -6.48 3.66
N LYS A 247 -22.99 -6.52 2.36
CA LYS A 247 -22.83 -5.31 1.54
C LYS A 247 -24.16 -4.65 1.19
N TYR A 248 -25.24 -5.44 1.18
CA TYR A 248 -26.58 -4.92 1.00
C TYR A 248 -27.04 -4.17 2.25
N GLU A 249 -26.74 -4.68 3.45
CA GLU A 249 -26.94 -3.97 4.72
C GLU A 249 -26.17 -2.64 4.75
N GLU A 250 -24.89 -2.63 4.34
CA GLU A 250 -24.12 -1.38 4.20
C GLU A 250 -24.79 -0.39 3.23
N ASP A 251 -25.26 -0.86 2.07
CA ASP A 251 -25.93 -0.02 1.08
C ASP A 251 -27.29 0.50 1.56
N LYS A 252 -28.02 -0.25 2.41
CA LYS A 252 -29.25 0.23 3.06
C LYS A 252 -28.95 1.41 3.98
N GLN A 253 -27.90 1.32 4.79
CA GLN A 253 -27.48 2.44 5.63
C GLN A 253 -27.11 3.67 4.78
N HIS A 254 -26.42 3.49 3.67
CA HIS A 254 -26.09 4.60 2.76
C HIS A 254 -27.31 5.30 2.17
N ILE A 255 -28.42 4.59 1.96
CA ILE A 255 -29.69 5.19 1.53
C ILE A 255 -30.23 6.10 2.63
N ILE A 256 -30.30 5.61 3.87
CA ILE A 256 -30.75 6.39 5.03
C ILE A 256 -29.85 7.61 5.24
N ASP A 257 -28.52 7.42 5.21
CA ASP A 257 -27.55 8.51 5.31
C ASP A 257 -27.77 9.59 4.25
N LYS A 258 -28.23 9.21 3.05
CA LYS A 258 -28.51 10.16 1.96
C LYS A 258 -29.77 10.99 2.23
N TYR A 259 -30.80 10.40 2.82
CA TYR A 259 -31.99 11.12 3.26
C TYR A 259 -31.66 12.04 4.44
N ASN A 260 -30.93 11.54 5.42
CA ASN A 260 -30.43 12.31 6.56
C ASN A 260 -29.56 13.51 6.11
N GLU A 261 -28.76 13.35 5.05
CA GLU A 261 -27.98 14.45 4.44
C GLU A 261 -28.87 15.59 3.91
N LEU A 262 -30.09 15.27 3.49
CA LEU A 262 -31.05 16.21 2.92
C LEU A 262 -32.08 16.73 3.95
N GLY A 263 -31.93 16.38 5.23
CA GLY A 263 -32.80 16.84 6.32
C GLY A 263 -33.98 15.92 6.64
N TYR A 264 -34.06 14.75 6.03
CA TYR A 264 -35.15 13.78 6.26
C TYR A 264 -34.79 12.86 7.43
N ARG A 265 -35.03 13.33 8.65
CA ARG A 265 -34.62 12.64 9.89
C ARG A 265 -35.33 11.31 10.07
N ASP A 266 -36.63 11.29 9.79
CA ASP A 266 -37.51 10.15 10.04
C ASP A 266 -37.47 9.11 8.90
N ALA A 267 -36.51 9.24 7.98
CA ALA A 267 -36.38 8.35 6.85
C ALA A 267 -36.01 6.93 7.31
N GLN A 268 -36.81 5.94 6.92
CA GLN A 268 -36.59 4.54 7.28
C GLN A 268 -36.96 3.59 6.15
N ILE A 269 -36.31 2.42 6.12
CA ILE A 269 -36.69 1.31 5.25
C ILE A 269 -37.67 0.43 6.05
N VAL A 270 -38.95 0.50 5.69
CA VAL A 270 -40.04 -0.18 6.41
C VAL A 270 -40.10 -1.66 6.05
N VAL A 271 -39.81 -1.99 4.79
CA VAL A 271 -39.83 -3.37 4.28
C VAL A 271 -38.64 -3.55 3.35
N ASP A 272 -37.90 -4.64 3.52
CA ASP A 272 -36.96 -5.13 2.53
C ASP A 272 -37.17 -6.63 2.27
N SER A 273 -36.93 -7.04 1.03
CA SER A 273 -37.06 -8.44 0.61
C SER A 273 -36.07 -8.75 -0.49
N VAL A 274 -35.45 -9.93 -0.40
CA VAL A 274 -34.56 -10.47 -1.42
C VAL A 274 -35.14 -11.81 -1.86
N SER A 275 -35.62 -11.88 -3.10
CA SER A 275 -36.23 -13.08 -3.67
C SER A 275 -35.40 -13.64 -4.83
N PRO A 276 -35.25 -14.97 -4.95
CA PRO A 276 -34.60 -15.57 -6.11
C PRO A 276 -35.44 -15.31 -7.37
N TYR A 277 -34.81 -14.79 -8.41
CA TYR A 277 -35.41 -14.67 -9.75
C TYR A 277 -35.08 -15.92 -10.59
N ASP A 278 -33.81 -16.35 -10.54
CA ASP A 278 -33.32 -17.62 -11.09
C ASP A 278 -32.13 -18.15 -10.25
N ASP A 279 -31.56 -19.29 -10.63
CA ASP A 279 -30.42 -19.92 -9.93
C ASP A 279 -29.14 -19.05 -9.91
N ARG A 280 -29.10 -17.92 -10.63
CA ARG A 280 -27.94 -17.04 -10.80
C ARG A 280 -28.24 -15.60 -10.42
N THR A 281 -29.48 -15.25 -10.11
CA THR A 281 -29.90 -13.88 -9.90
C THR A 281 -31.03 -13.72 -8.89
N VAL A 282 -30.99 -12.59 -8.19
CA VAL A 282 -31.99 -12.19 -7.19
C VAL A 282 -32.60 -10.86 -7.54
N ASP A 283 -33.87 -10.70 -7.18
CA ASP A 283 -34.57 -9.43 -7.16
C ASP A 283 -34.57 -8.88 -5.73
N VAL A 284 -34.29 -7.58 -5.64
CA VAL A 284 -34.25 -6.84 -4.38
C VAL A 284 -35.42 -5.87 -4.38
N TYR A 285 -36.26 -5.94 -3.36
CA TYR A 285 -37.37 -5.02 -3.14
C TYR A 285 -37.16 -4.29 -1.82
N MET A 286 -37.41 -2.98 -1.82
CA MET A 286 -37.44 -2.18 -0.59
C MET A 286 -38.52 -1.11 -0.64
N LYS A 287 -39.15 -0.87 0.49
CA LYS A 287 -40.11 0.21 0.70
C LYS A 287 -39.54 1.21 1.69
N ILE A 288 -39.43 2.46 1.26
CA ILE A 288 -38.88 3.57 2.02
C ILE A 288 -40.03 4.46 2.47
N GLU A 289 -40.00 4.87 3.73
CA GLU A 289 -40.78 5.98 4.26
C GLU A 289 -39.82 7.16 4.41
N GLU A 290 -40.03 8.23 3.65
CA GLU A 290 -39.08 9.34 3.57
C GLU A 290 -39.13 10.28 4.79
N GLY A 291 -40.28 10.37 5.46
CA GLY A 291 -40.49 11.29 6.58
C GLY A 291 -40.51 12.77 6.19
N ASP A 292 -40.59 13.63 7.20
CA ASP A 292 -40.60 15.09 7.02
C ASP A 292 -39.19 15.67 6.96
N LYS A 293 -39.07 16.84 6.33
CA LYS A 293 -37.81 17.57 6.21
C LYS A 293 -37.67 18.58 7.33
N TYR A 294 -36.53 18.53 8.03
CA TYR A 294 -36.24 19.39 9.16
C TYR A 294 -35.10 20.38 8.92
N TYR A 295 -35.15 21.50 9.64
CA TYR A 295 -34.20 22.59 9.64
C TYR A 295 -33.68 22.87 11.05
N LEU A 296 -32.44 23.35 11.13
CA LEU A 296 -31.77 23.67 12.37
C LEU A 296 -32.25 25.02 12.91
N ARG A 297 -32.89 25.06 14.08
CA ARG A 297 -33.35 26.32 14.68
C ARG A 297 -32.36 26.87 15.70
N ASN A 298 -31.84 26.03 16.58
CA ASN A 298 -30.85 26.44 17.58
C ASN A 298 -29.85 25.32 17.85
N VAL A 299 -28.61 25.70 18.17
CA VAL A 299 -27.55 24.80 18.66
C VAL A 299 -27.01 25.37 19.95
N THR A 300 -27.21 24.65 21.04
CA THR A 300 -26.67 24.98 22.35
C THR A 300 -25.58 23.98 22.73
N TRP A 301 -24.58 24.45 23.48
CA TRP A 301 -23.50 23.62 24.00
C TRP A 301 -23.59 23.62 25.52
N VAL A 302 -23.50 22.43 26.12
CA VAL A 302 -23.57 22.24 27.57
C VAL A 302 -22.43 21.32 28.01
N GLY A 303 -21.76 21.69 29.10
CA GLY A 303 -20.67 20.89 29.68
C GLY A 303 -19.28 21.14 29.08
N ASN A 304 -19.15 22.07 28.12
CA ASN A 304 -17.86 22.51 27.58
C ASN A 304 -17.21 23.55 28.50
N THR A 305 -16.11 23.17 29.16
CA THR A 305 -15.28 24.10 29.95
C THR A 305 -13.95 24.41 29.27
N ILE A 306 -13.49 23.54 28.36
CA ILE A 306 -12.18 23.66 27.70
C ILE A 306 -12.22 24.55 26.45
N TYR A 307 -13.32 24.54 25.72
CA TYR A 307 -13.53 25.33 24.52
C TYR A 307 -14.80 26.17 24.65
N ALA A 308 -14.74 27.43 24.22
CA ALA A 308 -15.90 28.32 24.23
C ALA A 308 -16.96 27.86 23.21
N SER A 309 -18.24 28.03 23.56
CA SER A 309 -19.37 27.59 22.72
C SER A 309 -19.38 28.26 21.34
N ASP A 310 -18.97 29.53 21.25
CA ASP A 310 -18.87 30.26 19.99
C ASP A 310 -17.84 29.61 19.04
N TRP A 311 -16.69 29.20 19.59
CA TRP A 311 -15.66 28.52 18.82
C TRP A 311 -16.11 27.13 18.37
N LEU A 312 -16.81 26.38 19.23
CA LEU A 312 -17.40 25.07 18.87
C LEU A 312 -18.45 25.21 17.76
N ASN A 313 -19.27 26.26 17.79
CA ASN A 313 -20.22 26.58 16.72
C ASN A 313 -19.51 26.89 15.39
N GLU A 314 -18.40 27.62 15.40
CA GLU A 314 -17.59 27.85 14.20
C GLU A 314 -17.00 26.55 13.63
N GLN A 315 -16.51 25.65 14.49
CA GLN A 315 -15.97 24.35 14.05
C GLN A 315 -17.07 23.39 13.55
N LEU A 316 -18.27 23.44 14.12
CA LEU A 316 -19.42 22.64 13.67
C LEU A 316 -19.82 23.00 12.22
N ARG A 317 -19.61 24.25 11.80
CA ARG A 317 -19.95 24.76 10.45
C ARG A 317 -21.42 24.55 10.05
N MET A 318 -22.32 24.56 11.04
CA MET A 318 -23.77 24.50 10.85
C MET A 318 -24.39 25.74 11.48
N LYS A 319 -25.26 26.44 10.74
CA LYS A 319 -25.88 27.69 11.15
C LYS A 319 -27.39 27.52 11.31
N LYS A 320 -27.99 28.41 12.10
CA LYS A 320 -29.45 28.53 12.19
C LYS A 320 -30.06 28.73 10.80
N GLY A 321 -31.07 27.93 10.48
CA GLY A 321 -31.76 27.90 9.19
C GLY A 321 -31.20 26.87 8.20
N ASP A 322 -30.05 26.26 8.49
CA ASP A 322 -29.52 25.19 7.65
C ASP A 322 -30.41 23.94 7.71
N VAL A 323 -30.38 23.14 6.65
CA VAL A 323 -31.04 21.82 6.62
C VAL A 323 -30.39 20.92 7.68
N TYR A 324 -31.19 20.18 8.45
CA TYR A 324 -30.69 19.30 9.52
C TYR A 324 -29.94 18.09 8.95
N ASN A 325 -28.67 18.29 8.61
CA ASN A 325 -27.81 17.29 8.02
C ASN A 325 -27.09 16.48 9.11
N GLN A 326 -27.70 15.38 9.56
CA GLN A 326 -27.11 14.51 10.59
C GLN A 326 -25.77 13.93 10.16
N LYS A 327 -25.61 13.63 8.88
CA LYS A 327 -24.36 13.08 8.35
C LYS A 327 -23.22 14.08 8.51
N LEU A 328 -23.43 15.33 8.12
CA LEU A 328 -22.47 16.41 8.31
C LEU A 328 -22.19 16.64 9.79
N MET A 329 -23.21 16.60 10.64
CA MET A 329 -23.06 16.71 12.09
C MET A 329 -22.13 15.61 12.62
N THR A 330 -22.41 14.34 12.36
CA THR A 330 -21.57 13.20 12.79
C THR A 330 -20.14 13.33 12.24
N GLU A 331 -19.97 13.71 10.97
CA GLU A 331 -18.66 13.99 10.37
C GLU A 331 -17.92 15.10 11.14
N ARG A 332 -18.60 16.20 11.51
CA ARG A 332 -17.99 17.33 12.25
C ARG A 332 -17.73 17.03 13.73
N LEU A 333 -18.47 16.12 14.33
CA LEU A 333 -18.32 15.75 15.74
C LEU A 333 -17.19 14.73 15.94
N THR A 334 -17.13 13.68 15.13
CA THR A 334 -16.18 12.56 15.33
C THR A 334 -15.49 12.04 14.06
N GLY A 335 -16.05 12.25 12.87
CA GLY A 335 -15.58 11.60 11.63
C GLY A 335 -14.40 12.27 10.93
N ASP A 336 -14.45 13.59 10.76
CA ASP A 336 -13.44 14.36 10.03
C ASP A 336 -12.13 14.49 10.83
N GLU A 337 -11.02 14.72 10.12
CA GLU A 337 -9.73 15.02 10.75
C GLU A 337 -9.79 16.30 11.61
N ASP A 338 -10.58 17.29 11.19
CA ASP A 338 -10.83 18.55 11.91
C ASP A 338 -12.10 18.51 12.79
N ALA A 339 -12.58 17.32 13.13
CA ALA A 339 -13.75 17.14 13.98
C ALA A 339 -13.53 17.62 15.42
N ILE A 340 -14.61 18.08 16.06
CA ILE A 340 -14.62 18.63 17.43
C ILE A 340 -13.95 17.67 18.42
N GLY A 341 -14.27 16.38 18.30
CA GLY A 341 -13.70 15.32 19.14
C GLY A 341 -12.17 15.24 19.10
N ASN A 342 -11.56 15.49 17.94
CA ASN A 342 -10.11 15.42 17.80
C ASN A 342 -9.40 16.54 18.57
N TYR A 343 -10.02 17.71 18.72
CA TYR A 343 -9.47 18.80 19.54
C TYR A 343 -9.46 18.47 21.04
N TYR A 344 -10.45 17.69 21.50
CA TYR A 344 -10.47 17.16 22.87
C TYR A 344 -9.41 16.07 23.06
N TYR A 345 -9.33 15.11 22.14
CA TYR A 345 -8.29 14.09 22.15
C TYR A 345 -6.88 14.69 22.13
N ASN A 346 -6.65 15.77 21.39
CA ASN A 346 -5.35 16.45 21.30
C ASN A 346 -4.93 17.17 22.60
N LYS A 347 -5.88 17.44 23.50
CA LYS A 347 -5.62 17.98 24.85
C LYS A 347 -5.60 16.91 25.94
N GLY A 348 -5.62 15.62 25.57
CA GLY A 348 -5.59 14.50 26.50
C GLY A 348 -6.95 14.03 27.01
N TYR A 349 -8.07 14.59 26.56
CA TYR A 349 -9.40 14.16 27.01
C TYR A 349 -9.85 12.92 26.24
N VAL A 350 -9.30 11.75 26.58
CA VAL A 350 -9.62 10.47 25.90
C VAL A 350 -10.98 9.93 26.32
N PHE A 351 -11.41 10.26 27.53
CA PHE A 351 -12.68 9.84 28.09
C PHE A 351 -13.83 10.80 27.75
N TYR A 352 -13.59 11.78 26.86
CA TYR A 352 -14.64 12.72 26.50
C TYR A 352 -15.78 11.98 25.82
N ASN A 353 -17.00 12.40 26.12
CA ASN A 353 -18.19 11.98 25.41
C ASN A 353 -18.96 13.21 24.94
N LEU A 354 -19.38 13.22 23.68
CA LEU A 354 -20.19 14.28 23.09
C LEU A 354 -21.44 13.63 22.51
N ASP A 355 -22.59 13.99 23.08
CA ASP A 355 -23.89 13.45 22.70
C ASP A 355 -24.78 14.59 22.17
N PRO A 356 -25.11 14.60 20.87
CA PRO A 356 -26.05 15.55 20.29
C PRO A 356 -27.48 15.13 20.62
N VAL A 357 -28.17 15.89 21.47
CA VAL A 357 -29.54 15.60 21.90
C VAL A 357 -30.52 16.58 21.26
N GLU A 358 -31.56 16.04 20.62
CA GLU A 358 -32.70 16.82 20.13
C GLU A 358 -33.60 17.19 21.33
N VAL A 359 -33.63 18.46 21.72
CA VAL A 359 -34.35 18.91 22.93
C VAL A 359 -35.77 19.42 22.64
N ASN A 360 -35.99 19.96 21.44
CA ASN A 360 -37.31 20.44 21.02
C ASN A 360 -37.47 20.28 19.52
N ILE A 361 -38.69 19.92 19.10
CA ILE A 361 -39.11 19.82 17.71
C ILE A 361 -40.39 20.63 17.60
N ASP A 362 -40.34 21.70 16.81
CA ASP A 362 -41.46 22.62 16.62
C ASP A 362 -41.74 22.73 15.12
N GLY A 363 -42.73 21.95 14.65
CA GLY A 363 -42.99 21.79 13.22
C GLY A 363 -41.78 21.19 12.50
N ASP A 364 -41.24 21.92 11.53
CA ASP A 364 -40.07 21.54 10.72
C ASP A 364 -38.73 21.97 11.32
N SER A 365 -38.72 22.49 12.55
CA SER A 365 -37.57 23.14 13.17
C SER A 365 -37.08 22.37 14.40
N ILE A 366 -35.79 22.03 14.43
CA ILE A 366 -35.14 21.24 15.50
C ILE A 366 -34.17 22.11 16.31
N ASP A 367 -34.25 22.00 17.63
CA ASP A 367 -33.24 22.50 18.56
C ASP A 367 -32.32 21.36 18.99
N LEU A 368 -31.01 21.55 18.77
CA LEU A 368 -29.97 20.62 19.19
C LEU A 368 -29.26 21.14 20.43
N GLU A 369 -29.10 20.28 21.42
CA GLU A 369 -28.26 20.49 22.58
C GLU A 369 -27.07 19.51 22.53
N MET A 370 -25.89 20.06 22.31
CA MET A 370 -24.64 19.31 22.30
C MET A 370 -24.16 19.14 23.73
N ARG A 371 -24.34 17.94 24.30
CA ARG A 371 -23.94 17.62 25.68
C ARG A 371 -22.54 17.03 25.69
N ILE A 372 -21.60 17.74 26.32
CA ILE A 372 -20.21 17.31 26.44
C ILE A 372 -19.95 16.89 27.90
N GLN A 373 -19.37 15.71 28.05
CA GLN A 373 -18.77 15.23 29.29
C GLN A 373 -17.26 15.11 29.03
N GLU A 374 -16.46 16.05 29.53
CA GLU A 374 -15.04 16.14 29.14
C GLU A 374 -14.17 15.05 29.81
N GLY A 375 -14.48 14.69 31.05
CA GLY A 375 -13.70 13.71 31.83
C GLY A 375 -12.31 14.20 32.26
N PRO A 376 -11.51 13.39 32.97
CA PRO A 376 -10.13 13.74 33.33
C PRO A 376 -9.20 13.67 32.12
N GLN A 377 -8.06 14.38 32.18
CA GLN A 377 -7.00 14.23 31.19
C GLN A 377 -6.28 12.89 31.35
N ALA A 378 -6.05 12.20 30.24
CA ALA A 378 -5.31 10.96 30.18
C ALA A 378 -3.84 11.20 29.84
N SER A 379 -2.94 10.71 30.69
CA SER A 379 -1.50 10.62 30.38
C SER A 379 -1.15 9.25 29.82
N ILE A 380 -0.15 9.18 28.95
CA ILE A 380 0.30 7.93 28.35
C ILE A 380 1.12 7.17 29.40
N SER A 381 0.64 6.00 29.82
CA SER A 381 1.32 5.16 30.81
C SER A 381 2.42 4.31 30.13
N LYS A 382 2.04 3.51 29.14
CA LYS A 382 2.97 2.62 28.42
C LYS A 382 2.76 2.69 26.92
N VAL A 383 3.88 2.56 26.20
CA VAL A 383 3.91 2.43 24.75
C VAL A 383 4.63 1.12 24.41
N ARG A 384 3.86 0.10 24.05
CA ARG A 384 4.34 -1.24 23.68
C ARG A 384 4.49 -1.34 22.17
N ILE A 385 5.58 -1.96 21.71
CA ILE A 385 5.87 -2.18 20.30
C ILE A 385 6.05 -3.69 20.12
N ASN A 386 5.26 -4.28 19.23
CA ASN A 386 5.27 -5.72 18.97
C ASN A 386 5.49 -5.97 17.46
N GLY A 387 6.10 -7.12 17.12
CA GLY A 387 6.27 -7.57 15.72
C GLY A 387 7.39 -6.89 14.91
N ASN A 388 8.32 -6.22 15.60
CA ASN A 388 9.56 -5.69 15.04
C ASN A 388 10.66 -6.76 14.93
N ASP A 389 10.37 -7.90 14.30
CA ASP A 389 11.26 -9.09 14.25
C ASP A 389 12.55 -8.87 13.44
N ARG A 390 12.60 -7.82 12.61
CA ARG A 390 13.75 -7.48 11.73
C ARG A 390 14.43 -6.17 12.08
N LEU A 391 13.85 -5.38 12.98
CA LEU A 391 14.27 -4.01 13.27
C LEU A 391 14.37 -3.84 14.78
N TYR A 392 15.43 -3.20 15.27
CA TYR A 392 15.52 -2.97 16.70
C TYR A 392 14.40 -2.06 17.20
N GLU A 393 13.90 -2.34 18.41
CA GLU A 393 12.78 -1.61 19.00
C GLU A 393 13.08 -0.11 19.13
N ASN A 394 14.31 0.26 19.47
CA ASN A 394 14.74 1.67 19.58
C ASN A 394 14.60 2.44 18.25
N VAL A 395 14.72 1.77 17.10
CA VAL A 395 14.53 2.38 15.78
C VAL A 395 13.07 2.72 15.54
N VAL A 396 12.14 1.89 16.01
CA VAL A 396 10.71 2.21 15.96
C VAL A 396 10.37 3.29 16.99
N ARG A 397 10.85 3.11 18.22
CA ARG A 397 10.53 3.96 19.36
C ARG A 397 10.97 5.42 19.16
N ARG A 398 12.07 5.66 18.45
CA ARG A 398 12.55 7.03 18.16
C ARG A 398 11.67 7.80 17.17
N GLU A 399 10.90 7.10 16.34
CA GLU A 399 9.90 7.70 15.42
C GLU A 399 8.54 7.94 16.11
N LEU A 400 8.32 7.39 17.31
CA LEU A 400 7.08 7.64 18.04
C LEU A 400 7.07 9.04 18.65
N ARG A 401 6.00 9.77 18.40
CA ARG A 401 5.71 11.07 19.01
C ARG A 401 4.95 10.95 20.32
N THR A 402 4.27 9.82 20.53
CA THR A 402 3.63 9.45 21.79
C THR A 402 4.65 8.83 22.73
N LYS A 403 5.00 9.50 23.83
CA LYS A 403 5.93 8.97 24.84
C LYS A 403 5.24 8.76 26.19
N PRO A 404 5.70 7.79 26.99
CA PRO A 404 5.25 7.66 28.37
C PRO A 404 5.41 8.97 29.16
N GLY A 405 4.35 9.37 29.85
CA GLY A 405 4.25 10.62 30.62
C GLY A 405 3.65 11.81 29.86
N ASP A 406 3.63 11.78 28.53
CA ASP A 406 2.99 12.84 27.74
C ASP A 406 1.45 12.73 27.86
N LEU A 407 0.74 13.85 27.69
CA LEU A 407 -0.71 13.81 27.51
C LEU A 407 -1.05 13.10 26.20
N PHE A 408 -2.15 12.34 26.19
CA PHE A 408 -2.62 11.75 24.95
C PHE A 408 -2.91 12.82 23.90
N SER A 409 -2.53 12.55 22.65
CA SER A 409 -2.86 13.39 21.51
C SER A 409 -3.07 12.51 20.29
N LYS A 410 -4.25 12.64 19.67
CA LYS A 410 -4.59 11.89 18.45
C LYS A 410 -3.70 12.33 17.29
N GLU A 411 -3.37 13.62 17.19
CA GLU A 411 -2.44 14.14 16.20
C GLU A 411 -1.04 13.51 16.36
N ALA A 412 -0.54 13.38 17.59
CA ALA A 412 0.74 12.72 17.84
C ALA A 412 0.69 11.22 17.50
N LEU A 413 -0.43 10.55 17.76
CA LEU A 413 -0.65 9.15 17.41
C LEU A 413 -0.67 8.95 15.88
N GLU A 414 -1.44 9.75 15.16
CA GLU A 414 -1.53 9.72 13.69
C GLU A 414 -0.20 10.09 13.02
N ARG A 415 0.53 11.05 13.60
CA ARG A 415 1.88 11.38 13.15
C ARG A 415 2.84 10.21 13.37
N SER A 416 2.76 9.53 14.52
CA SER A 416 3.56 8.33 14.78
C SER A 416 3.24 7.21 13.78
N TYR A 417 1.96 6.99 13.48
CA TYR A 417 1.53 6.07 12.42
C TYR A 417 2.17 6.44 11.07
N ARG A 418 2.10 7.72 10.68
CA ARG A 418 2.70 8.21 9.42
C ARG A 418 4.20 8.00 9.39
N GLU A 419 4.93 8.36 10.46
CA GLU A 419 6.37 8.21 10.55
C GLU A 419 6.76 6.71 10.47
N ILE A 420 6.03 5.80 11.15
CA ILE A 420 6.25 4.35 11.05
C ILE A 420 5.97 3.81 9.64
N ALA A 421 4.84 4.21 9.03
CA ALA A 421 4.47 3.77 7.69
C ALA A 421 5.48 4.25 6.64
N GLN A 422 6.00 5.47 6.79
CA GLN A 422 7.01 6.06 5.89
C GLN A 422 8.38 5.40 5.98
N MET A 423 8.71 4.73 7.09
CA MET A 423 9.96 3.94 7.18
C MET A 423 9.98 2.79 6.14
N GLY A 424 8.82 2.30 5.71
CA GLY A 424 8.70 1.20 4.73
C GLY A 424 9.09 -0.19 5.25
N HIS A 425 9.53 -0.30 6.51
CA HIS A 425 9.89 -1.58 7.15
C HIS A 425 8.69 -2.41 7.65
N PHE A 426 7.49 -1.85 7.64
CA PHE A 426 6.28 -2.49 8.16
C PHE A 426 5.16 -2.46 7.12
N ASN A 427 4.23 -3.41 7.20
CA ASN A 427 3.05 -3.45 6.34
C ASN A 427 2.04 -2.35 6.76
N PRO A 428 1.84 -1.26 5.98
CA PRO A 428 1.03 -0.12 6.40
C PRO A 428 -0.45 -0.45 6.64
N GLU A 429 -0.97 -1.51 6.02
CA GLU A 429 -2.37 -1.93 6.15
C GLU A 429 -2.65 -2.57 7.52
N ASN A 430 -1.62 -3.15 8.14
CA ASN A 430 -1.72 -3.88 9.39
C ASN A 430 -1.25 -3.05 10.60
N ILE A 431 -0.74 -1.82 10.38
CA ILE A 431 -0.39 -0.91 11.47
C ILE A 431 -1.69 -0.28 11.99
N GLN A 432 -2.22 -0.83 13.08
CA GLN A 432 -3.36 -0.25 13.78
C GLN A 432 -2.96 0.00 15.24
N PRO A 433 -2.93 1.28 15.69
CA PRO A 433 -2.66 1.57 17.09
C PRO A 433 -3.83 1.11 17.95
N ASP A 434 -3.57 0.22 18.89
CA ASP A 434 -4.53 -0.19 19.91
C ASP A 434 -4.37 0.72 21.14
N VAL A 435 -5.34 1.62 21.31
CA VAL A 435 -5.39 2.60 22.39
C VAL A 435 -6.30 2.06 23.49
N GLN A 436 -5.74 1.75 24.64
CA GLN A 436 -6.44 1.17 25.78
C GLN A 436 -6.58 2.21 26.91
N PRO A 437 -7.70 2.95 26.95
CA PRO A 437 -7.94 3.94 27.99
C PRO A 437 -8.30 3.27 29.33
N ASP A 438 -7.72 3.78 30.42
CA ASP A 438 -8.04 3.40 31.81
C ASP A 438 -8.61 4.61 32.55
N PRO A 439 -9.95 4.73 32.66
CA PRO A 439 -10.60 5.84 33.34
C PRO A 439 -10.28 5.93 34.83
N THR A 440 -9.94 4.81 35.47
CA THR A 440 -9.71 4.76 36.92
C THR A 440 -8.41 5.45 37.29
N ASN A 441 -7.38 5.20 36.49
CA ASN A 441 -6.04 5.76 36.70
C ASN A 441 -5.82 7.07 35.94
N GLY A 442 -6.74 7.48 35.06
CA GLY A 442 -6.56 8.64 34.19
C GLY A 442 -5.37 8.44 33.24
N THR A 443 -5.18 7.21 32.76
CA THR A 443 -4.05 6.84 31.90
C THR A 443 -4.51 6.16 30.63
N VAL A 444 -3.63 6.11 29.64
CA VAL A 444 -3.84 5.35 28.41
C VAL A 444 -2.60 4.55 28.06
N ASP A 445 -2.79 3.28 27.73
CA ASP A 445 -1.76 2.43 27.17
C ASP A 445 -1.91 2.41 25.64
N ILE A 446 -0.79 2.46 24.92
CA ILE A 446 -0.76 2.41 23.45
C ILE A 446 0.04 1.19 23.03
N ASN A 447 -0.60 0.28 22.30
CA ASN A 447 0.04 -0.92 21.75
C ASN A 447 0.17 -0.78 20.22
N TRP A 448 1.40 -0.81 19.73
CA TRP A 448 1.73 -0.84 18.31
C TRP A 448 2.01 -2.27 17.87
N ASN A 449 1.00 -2.91 17.29
CA ASN A 449 1.16 -4.24 16.70
C ASN A 449 1.60 -4.08 15.25
N LEU A 450 2.88 -4.32 14.99
CA LEU A 450 3.51 -4.14 13.69
C LEU A 450 3.72 -5.50 13.01
N GLU A 451 3.79 -5.49 11.69
CA GLU A 451 4.19 -6.66 10.91
C GLU A 451 5.40 -6.28 10.04
N SER A 452 6.55 -6.87 10.34
CA SER A 452 7.80 -6.59 9.64
C SER A 452 7.74 -7.04 8.17
N LYS A 453 8.15 -6.16 7.25
CA LYS A 453 8.22 -6.40 5.81
C LYS A 453 9.65 -6.24 5.29
N ALA A 454 10.04 -7.05 4.30
CA ALA A 454 11.28 -6.83 3.56
C ALA A 454 11.17 -5.55 2.71
N ASN A 455 12.09 -4.61 2.89
CA ASN A 455 12.10 -3.32 2.17
C ASN A 455 13.43 -3.05 1.44
N ASP A 456 14.26 -4.08 1.26
CA ASP A 456 15.45 -3.98 0.42
C ASP A 456 15.00 -3.96 -1.04
N GLN A 457 15.51 -3.01 -1.82
CA GLN A 457 15.05 -2.74 -3.19
C GLN A 457 16.17 -3.07 -4.18
N VAL A 458 15.81 -3.80 -5.24
CA VAL A 458 16.62 -3.98 -6.43
C VAL A 458 15.96 -3.16 -7.53
N GLU A 459 16.53 -2.00 -7.83
CA GLU A 459 16.05 -1.12 -8.88
C GLU A 459 16.79 -1.44 -10.17
N PHE A 460 16.04 -1.92 -11.16
CA PHE A 460 16.51 -2.05 -12.53
C PHE A 460 15.82 -0.98 -13.37
N SER A 461 16.60 -0.08 -13.99
CA SER A 461 16.07 0.85 -14.98
C SER A 461 16.75 0.61 -16.31
N ALA A 462 15.95 0.53 -17.38
CA ALA A 462 16.44 0.55 -18.75
C ALA A 462 15.81 1.76 -19.46
N GLY A 463 16.65 2.63 -20.00
CA GLY A 463 16.25 3.77 -20.83
C GLY A 463 16.78 3.61 -22.25
N TRP A 464 16.12 4.24 -23.21
CA TRP A 464 16.61 4.37 -24.59
C TRP A 464 16.88 5.84 -24.87
N GLY A 465 18.14 6.19 -25.15
CA GLY A 465 18.55 7.55 -25.50
C GLY A 465 19.16 7.61 -26.91
N GLN A 466 19.53 8.81 -27.35
CA GLN A 466 20.20 9.02 -28.65
C GLN A 466 21.50 8.22 -28.80
N THR A 467 22.13 7.82 -27.69
CA THR A 467 23.41 7.10 -27.64
C THR A 467 23.29 5.58 -27.42
N GLY A 468 22.07 5.05 -27.23
CA GLY A 468 21.80 3.62 -27.03
C GLY A 468 20.96 3.30 -25.80
N VAL A 469 20.98 2.01 -25.40
CA VAL A 469 20.29 1.52 -24.20
C VAL A 469 21.13 1.86 -22.95
N ILE A 470 20.53 2.60 -22.03
CA ILE A 470 21.10 2.93 -20.72
C ILE A 470 20.54 1.93 -19.71
N GLY A 471 21.40 1.10 -19.12
CA GLY A 471 21.05 0.22 -18.02
C GLY A 471 21.54 0.76 -16.68
N LYS A 472 20.68 0.76 -15.66
CA LYS A 472 21.04 1.06 -14.27
C LYS A 472 20.60 -0.09 -13.39
N LEU A 473 21.51 -0.56 -12.53
CA LEU A 473 21.25 -1.48 -11.45
C LEU A 473 21.61 -0.79 -10.13
N SER A 474 20.64 -0.64 -9.24
CA SER A 474 20.83 -0.07 -7.92
C SER A 474 20.32 -1.04 -6.85
N LEU A 475 21.20 -1.38 -5.91
CA LEU A 475 20.90 -2.20 -4.74
C LEU A 475 20.79 -1.26 -3.55
N LYS A 476 19.59 -1.15 -2.98
CA LYS A 476 19.29 -0.29 -1.84
C LYS A 476 18.87 -1.14 -0.65
N PHE A 477 19.78 -1.29 0.31
CA PHE A 477 19.53 -1.94 1.58
C PHE A 477 19.01 -0.89 2.56
N THR A 478 17.77 -1.02 3.03
CA THR A 478 17.12 0.03 3.84
C THR A 478 17.24 -0.23 5.34
N ASN A 479 17.64 -1.43 5.74
CA ASN A 479 17.79 -1.85 7.13
C ASN A 479 19.21 -2.34 7.43
N PHE A 480 20.23 -1.68 6.90
CA PHE A 480 21.63 -2.00 7.16
C PHE A 480 22.05 -1.62 8.60
N SER A 481 23.07 -2.31 9.13
CA SER A 481 23.65 -2.01 10.44
C SER A 481 25.18 -1.96 10.34
N MET A 482 25.73 -0.75 10.28
CA MET A 482 27.18 -0.50 10.20
C MET A 482 27.92 -0.99 11.45
N ALA A 483 27.30 -0.85 12.63
CA ALA A 483 27.89 -1.27 13.90
C ALA A 483 28.17 -2.79 13.96
N ASN A 484 27.36 -3.58 13.25
CA ASN A 484 27.45 -5.04 13.21
C ASN A 484 28.22 -5.56 11.98
N LEU A 485 28.83 -4.70 11.17
CA LEU A 485 29.59 -5.13 9.98
C LEU A 485 30.84 -5.95 10.32
N PHE A 486 31.48 -5.64 11.45
CA PHE A 486 32.74 -6.27 11.86
C PHE A 486 32.58 -7.24 13.05
N HIS A 487 31.36 -7.41 13.58
CA HIS A 487 31.06 -8.31 14.70
C HIS A 487 29.95 -9.30 14.31
N LYS A 488 30.10 -10.58 14.67
CA LYS A 488 29.01 -11.56 14.53
C LYS A 488 27.95 -11.29 15.59
N SER A 489 26.86 -10.63 15.19
CA SER A 489 25.65 -10.43 15.98
C SER A 489 24.57 -11.44 15.58
N ASP A 490 23.66 -11.79 16.49
CA ASP A 490 22.52 -12.70 16.23
C ASP A 490 21.57 -12.19 15.13
N ASN A 491 21.70 -10.91 14.74
CA ASN A 491 20.95 -10.27 13.66
C ASN A 491 21.62 -10.34 12.28
N TYR A 492 22.63 -11.21 12.11
CA TYR A 492 23.18 -11.54 10.80
C TYR A 492 22.19 -12.43 10.02
N ARG A 493 21.22 -11.82 9.33
CA ARG A 493 20.29 -12.53 8.44
C ARG A 493 20.69 -12.28 6.99
N GLY A 494 21.44 -13.22 6.40
CA GLY A 494 21.94 -13.14 5.01
C GLY A 494 23.44 -12.79 4.93
N PHE A 495 23.83 -11.99 3.94
CA PHE A 495 25.23 -11.62 3.68
C PHE A 495 25.65 -10.26 4.28
N LEU A 496 24.69 -9.41 4.69
CA LEU A 496 24.93 -8.13 5.35
C LEU A 496 24.19 -8.06 6.70
N PRO A 497 24.74 -7.37 7.70
CA PRO A 497 24.07 -7.14 8.98
C PRO A 497 22.83 -6.25 8.83
N GLN A 498 21.77 -6.55 9.60
CA GLN A 498 20.52 -5.78 9.60
C GLN A 498 20.11 -5.32 11.01
N GLY A 499 19.33 -4.23 11.11
CA GLY A 499 18.59 -3.89 12.35
C GLY A 499 18.54 -2.42 12.75
N ASP A 500 19.47 -1.57 12.30
CA ASP A 500 19.58 -0.17 12.75
C ASP A 500 18.78 0.84 11.90
N GLY A 501 18.13 0.37 10.83
CA GLY A 501 17.41 1.23 9.88
C GLY A 501 18.32 2.19 9.10
N GLN A 502 19.59 1.84 8.92
CA GLN A 502 20.52 2.61 8.09
C GLN A 502 20.36 2.20 6.62
N THR A 503 20.61 3.13 5.70
CA THR A 503 20.52 2.87 4.27
C THR A 503 21.91 2.75 3.64
N LEU A 504 22.15 1.67 2.92
CA LEU A 504 23.31 1.48 2.07
C LEU A 504 22.83 1.31 0.62
N THR A 505 23.28 2.19 -0.27
CA THR A 505 22.96 2.13 -1.70
C THR A 505 24.24 1.89 -2.49
N ILE A 506 24.19 0.92 -3.39
CA ILE A 506 25.25 0.65 -4.37
C ILE A 506 24.59 0.68 -5.73
N SER A 507 25.04 1.57 -6.61
CA SER A 507 24.47 1.69 -7.95
C SER A 507 25.54 1.70 -9.02
N GLY A 508 25.26 1.00 -10.11
CA GLY A 508 26.00 1.03 -11.35
C GLY A 508 25.07 1.40 -12.50
N GLN A 509 25.50 2.34 -13.34
CA GLN A 509 24.82 2.73 -14.56
C GLN A 509 25.80 2.62 -15.72
N THR A 510 25.35 2.07 -16.84
CA THR A 510 26.16 1.92 -18.04
C THR A 510 25.34 2.09 -19.31
N ASN A 511 25.95 2.73 -20.30
CA ASN A 511 25.54 2.71 -21.70
C ASN A 511 26.71 2.13 -22.51
N GLY A 512 27.09 0.89 -22.20
CA GLY A 512 28.28 0.23 -22.78
C GLY A 512 29.59 0.94 -22.42
N SER A 513 30.49 1.08 -23.40
CA SER A 513 31.76 1.80 -23.25
C SER A 513 31.61 3.33 -23.29
N TYR A 514 30.43 3.84 -23.68
CA TYR A 514 30.19 5.26 -23.86
C TYR A 514 30.07 6.01 -22.53
N TYR A 515 29.29 5.48 -21.60
CA TYR A 515 29.06 6.07 -20.28
C TYR A 515 29.05 4.99 -19.21
N GLN A 516 29.78 5.21 -18.13
CA GLN A 516 29.77 4.35 -16.95
C GLN A 516 29.75 5.24 -15.70
N SER A 517 28.89 4.90 -14.74
CA SER A 517 28.82 5.58 -13.45
C SER A 517 28.63 4.54 -12.36
N TYR A 518 29.46 4.62 -11.32
CA TYR A 518 29.40 3.76 -10.15
C TYR A 518 29.36 4.64 -8.91
N SER A 519 28.46 4.35 -7.98
CA SER A 519 28.35 5.11 -6.74
C SER A 519 27.98 4.23 -5.56
N VAL A 520 28.50 4.62 -4.39
CA VAL A 520 28.16 4.04 -3.09
C VAL A 520 27.71 5.17 -2.18
N SER A 521 26.62 4.95 -1.44
CA SER A 521 26.15 5.90 -0.43
C SER A 521 25.68 5.19 0.83
N PHE A 522 26.05 5.77 1.97
CA PHE A 522 25.64 5.36 3.30
C PHE A 522 24.88 6.51 3.96
N PHE A 523 23.75 6.19 4.60
CA PHE A 523 22.92 7.15 5.30
C PHE A 523 22.43 6.59 6.64
N ASP A 524 22.74 7.30 7.71
CA ASP A 524 22.19 7.06 9.04
C ASP A 524 21.21 8.20 9.37
N PRO A 525 19.89 7.93 9.47
CA PRO A 525 18.89 8.96 9.78
C PRO A 525 18.96 9.48 11.22
N TRP A 526 19.59 8.73 12.14
CA TRP A 526 19.63 9.01 13.58
C TRP A 526 21.03 8.76 14.15
N PHE A 527 22.01 9.42 13.54
CA PHE A 527 23.40 9.38 13.97
C PHE A 527 23.54 9.82 15.43
N GLY A 528 24.14 8.95 16.25
CA GLY A 528 24.27 9.12 17.71
C GLY A 528 23.03 8.70 18.53
N GLY A 529 21.98 8.21 17.89
CA GLY A 529 20.83 7.49 18.47
C GLY A 529 19.84 8.31 19.31
N LYS A 530 20.28 9.36 19.99
CA LYS A 530 19.46 10.12 20.95
C LYS A 530 18.67 11.27 20.35
N ARG A 531 19.13 11.81 19.21
CA ARG A 531 18.55 12.99 18.56
C ARG A 531 18.39 12.70 17.07
N PRO A 532 17.39 13.31 16.40
CA PRO A 532 17.14 13.17 14.96
C PRO A 532 18.19 13.97 14.16
N ASN A 533 19.44 13.55 14.28
CA ASN A 533 20.55 14.03 13.47
C ASN A 533 20.83 12.98 12.40
N SER A 534 20.91 13.38 11.14
CA SER A 534 21.29 12.48 10.07
C SER A 534 22.77 12.62 9.72
N PHE A 535 23.36 11.55 9.24
CA PHE A 535 24.72 11.52 8.72
C PHE A 535 24.74 10.78 7.39
N SER A 536 25.45 11.32 6.40
CA SER A 536 25.58 10.71 5.08
C SER A 536 27.02 10.72 4.60
N VAL A 537 27.41 9.66 3.92
CA VAL A 537 28.68 9.60 3.19
C VAL A 537 28.39 9.03 1.82
N SER A 538 28.90 9.66 0.77
CA SER A 538 28.78 9.12 -0.58
C SER A 538 30.08 9.28 -1.35
N ALA A 539 30.30 8.37 -2.29
CA ALA A 539 31.36 8.46 -3.27
C ALA A 539 30.86 7.98 -4.62
N PHE A 540 31.33 8.60 -5.69
CA PHE A 540 31.01 8.19 -7.05
C PHE A 540 32.20 8.35 -7.98
N TYR A 541 32.18 7.55 -9.03
CA TYR A 541 33.06 7.65 -10.18
C TYR A 541 32.22 7.57 -11.45
N SER A 542 32.44 8.47 -12.40
CA SER A 542 31.85 8.36 -13.73
C SER A 542 32.84 8.69 -14.82
N ILE A 543 32.71 8.01 -15.95
CA ILE A 543 33.49 8.24 -17.16
C ILE A 543 32.56 8.28 -18.36
N GLN A 544 32.85 9.22 -19.25
CA GLN A 544 32.19 9.35 -20.54
C GLN A 544 33.20 9.53 -21.66
N THR A 545 32.96 8.88 -22.81
CA THR A 545 33.79 8.96 -24.01
C THR A 545 33.05 9.70 -25.15
N ASP A 546 33.74 10.05 -26.23
CA ASP A 546 33.30 10.98 -27.28
C ASP A 546 32.03 10.53 -28.03
N ILE A 547 32.11 9.44 -28.82
CA ILE A 547 31.01 8.95 -29.67
C ILE A 547 30.65 7.52 -29.27
N SER A 548 29.36 7.21 -29.12
CA SER A 548 28.91 5.81 -28.95
C SER A 548 29.26 4.99 -30.20
N SER A 549 29.80 3.78 -30.02
CA SER A 549 30.14 2.88 -31.14
C SER A 549 28.95 2.60 -32.06
N ASN A 550 27.72 2.65 -31.54
CA ASN A 550 26.48 2.53 -32.31
C ASN A 550 26.24 3.74 -33.25
N TYR A 551 26.54 4.95 -32.78
CA TYR A 551 26.39 6.17 -33.58
C TYR A 551 27.48 6.25 -34.66
N TYR A 552 28.71 5.81 -34.35
CA TYR A 552 29.79 5.65 -35.33
C TYR A 552 29.38 4.72 -36.48
N ASN A 553 28.81 3.55 -36.18
CA ASN A 553 28.41 2.58 -37.22
C ASN A 553 27.34 3.15 -38.16
N SER A 554 26.38 3.89 -37.58
CA SER A 554 25.29 4.56 -38.30
C SER A 554 25.79 5.71 -39.18
N ALA A 555 26.68 6.55 -38.66
CA ALA A 555 27.29 7.66 -39.38
C ALA A 555 28.19 7.16 -40.52
N TYR A 556 28.98 6.11 -40.28
CA TYR A 556 29.78 5.44 -41.31
C TYR A 556 28.92 4.84 -42.43
N MET A 557 27.81 4.15 -42.09
CA MET A 557 26.87 3.62 -43.09
C MET A 557 26.21 4.72 -43.92
N ASN A 558 25.73 5.81 -43.29
CA ASN A 558 25.17 6.96 -44.01
C ASN A 558 26.20 7.66 -44.90
N ASN A 559 27.48 7.69 -44.49
CA ASN A 559 28.56 8.23 -45.31
C ASN A 559 28.88 7.31 -46.50
N TYR A 560 28.89 5.99 -46.29
CA TYR A 560 29.04 4.98 -47.34
C TYR A 560 27.90 5.03 -48.37
N TYR A 561 26.64 5.19 -47.93
CA TYR A 561 25.50 5.36 -48.83
C TYR A 561 25.54 6.69 -49.60
N ASN A 562 26.01 7.79 -48.98
CA ASN A 562 26.23 9.05 -49.68
C ASN A 562 27.34 8.96 -50.74
N TYR A 563 28.39 8.20 -50.46
CA TYR A 563 29.45 7.89 -51.43
C TYR A 563 28.93 7.09 -52.63
N TYR A 564 27.98 6.18 -52.42
CA TYR A 564 27.38 5.38 -53.50
C TYR A 564 26.27 6.09 -54.29
N SER A 565 25.63 7.12 -53.71
CA SER A 565 24.44 7.76 -54.31
C SER A 565 24.74 9.00 -55.16
N GLY A 566 25.99 9.47 -55.26
CA GLY A 566 26.43 10.39 -56.31
C GLY A 566 25.68 11.73 -56.43
N TYR A 567 25.00 12.19 -55.37
CA TYR A 567 24.24 13.44 -55.41
C TYR A 567 25.00 14.61 -54.75
N GLY A 568 25.52 15.49 -55.61
CA GLY A 568 25.44 16.94 -55.39
C GLY A 568 26.47 17.60 -54.47
N ASN A 569 27.71 17.70 -54.95
CA ASN A 569 28.71 18.64 -54.45
C ASN A 569 28.42 20.04 -55.05
N TYR A 570 27.81 20.95 -54.29
CA TYR A 570 27.65 22.35 -54.69
C TYR A 570 27.51 23.30 -53.49
N TYR A 571 28.63 23.64 -52.86
CA TYR A 571 29.07 25.01 -52.52
C TYR A 571 30.40 24.90 -51.76
N GLY A 572 31.39 25.68 -52.22
CA GLY A 572 32.80 25.38 -52.09
C GLY A 572 33.44 25.67 -50.73
N GLY A 573 34.42 24.81 -50.41
CA GLY A 573 35.74 25.30 -49.99
C GLY A 573 36.08 25.22 -48.51
N TYR A 574 36.09 24.01 -47.93
CA TYR A 574 37.11 23.54 -46.99
C TYR A 574 37.15 22.01 -47.05
N ASN A 575 38.11 21.47 -47.79
CA ASN A 575 38.39 20.04 -47.78
C ASN A 575 39.23 19.71 -46.55
N ASN A 576 38.98 18.52 -46.01
CA ASN A 576 39.69 17.80 -44.94
C ASN A 576 39.24 18.10 -43.51
N ASN A 577 38.30 17.28 -43.02
CA ASN A 577 38.59 16.47 -41.85
C ASN A 577 38.12 15.05 -42.15
N TYR A 578 39.08 14.28 -42.68
CA TYR A 578 39.17 12.87 -42.40
C TYR A 578 39.02 12.68 -40.87
N GLU A 579 38.37 11.59 -40.47
CA GLU A 579 38.49 11.03 -39.12
C GLU A 579 37.54 11.52 -38.01
N SER A 580 36.22 11.26 -38.10
CA SER A 580 35.42 11.04 -36.87
C SER A 580 35.76 9.67 -36.29
N PHE A 581 36.96 9.56 -35.72
CA PHE A 581 37.44 8.31 -35.14
C PHE A 581 36.73 8.16 -33.80
N TYR A 582 36.12 6.99 -33.59
CA TYR A 582 35.81 6.56 -32.24
C TYR A 582 37.14 6.51 -31.49
N ASP A 583 37.40 7.56 -30.70
CA ASP A 583 38.59 7.67 -29.91
C ASP A 583 38.25 7.39 -28.44
N PRO A 584 38.50 6.17 -27.94
CA PRO A 584 38.27 5.85 -26.55
C PRO A 584 39.23 6.61 -25.61
N ASP A 585 40.28 7.25 -26.13
CA ASP A 585 41.20 8.07 -25.35
C ASP A 585 40.63 9.46 -25.01
N LYS A 586 39.64 9.95 -25.76
CA LYS A 586 38.89 11.17 -25.42
C LYS A 586 37.88 10.88 -24.33
N SER A 587 38.04 11.53 -23.19
CA SER A 587 37.14 11.26 -22.06
C SER A 587 37.01 12.43 -21.10
N ILE A 588 35.86 12.44 -20.42
CA ILE A 588 35.65 13.19 -19.19
C ILE A 588 35.45 12.21 -18.05
N GLN A 589 36.30 12.31 -17.03
CA GLN A 589 36.22 11.50 -15.81
C GLN A 589 35.85 12.40 -14.64
N MET A 590 34.97 11.89 -13.77
CA MET A 590 34.56 12.56 -12.55
C MET A 590 34.73 11.64 -11.36
N TYR A 591 35.38 12.17 -10.33
CA TYR A 591 35.43 11.57 -8.99
C TYR A 591 34.70 12.48 -8.04
N GLY A 592 33.83 11.93 -7.19
CA GLY A 592 33.15 12.69 -6.16
C GLY A 592 33.17 11.98 -4.83
N ALA A 593 33.32 12.76 -3.75
CA ALA A 593 33.11 12.31 -2.39
C ALA A 593 32.34 13.39 -1.63
N SER A 594 31.39 12.98 -0.78
CA SER A 594 30.65 13.92 0.07
C SER A 594 30.45 13.37 1.46
N ILE A 595 30.42 14.28 2.43
CA ILE A 595 30.06 14.02 3.83
C ILE A 595 28.97 15.01 4.19
N GLY A 596 27.83 14.51 4.65
CA GLY A 596 26.68 15.30 5.05
C GLY A 596 26.31 15.09 6.51
N TRP A 597 25.88 16.17 7.14
CA TRP A 597 25.28 16.19 8.45
C TRP A 597 23.94 16.92 8.38
N GLY A 598 22.92 16.38 9.02
CA GLY A 598 21.60 16.99 9.10
C GLY A 598 21.06 16.98 10.52
N LYS A 599 20.17 17.92 10.82
CA LYS A 599 19.50 18.04 12.10
C LYS A 599 18.07 18.50 11.92
N ARG A 600 17.11 17.75 12.46
CA ARG A 600 15.74 18.22 12.62
C ARG A 600 15.69 19.31 13.69
N LEU A 601 15.20 20.48 13.32
CA LEU A 601 15.05 21.60 14.25
C LEU A 601 13.81 21.39 15.13
N ARG A 602 13.74 22.10 16.25
CA ARG A 602 12.55 22.13 17.12
C ARG A 602 11.78 23.44 17.04
N TRP A 603 12.46 24.47 16.54
CA TRP A 603 11.92 25.81 16.36
C TRP A 603 12.28 26.27 14.95
N PRO A 604 11.36 26.88 14.18
CA PRO A 604 9.98 27.23 14.55
C PRO A 604 9.02 26.04 14.77
N ASP A 605 9.25 24.95 14.04
CA ASP A 605 8.56 23.66 14.22
C ASP A 605 9.52 22.50 13.93
N ASP A 606 9.03 21.26 14.06
CA ASP A 606 9.81 20.04 13.86
C ASP A 606 9.70 19.43 12.44
N TYR A 607 9.10 20.16 11.51
CA TYR A 607 9.18 19.88 10.07
C TYR A 607 10.42 20.50 9.43
N PHE A 608 11.08 21.43 10.12
CA PHE A 608 12.33 22.04 9.67
C PHE A 608 13.52 21.10 9.84
N THR A 609 14.38 21.06 8.82
CA THR A 609 15.68 20.39 8.83
C THR A 609 16.75 21.35 8.36
N LEU A 610 17.87 21.37 9.09
CA LEU A 610 19.10 22.04 8.69
C LEU A 610 20.11 20.98 8.30
N SER A 611 20.69 21.08 7.11
CA SER A 611 21.78 20.21 6.68
C SER A 611 22.98 21.01 6.19
N ALA A 612 24.15 20.41 6.39
CA ALA A 612 25.43 20.88 5.90
C ALA A 612 26.12 19.70 5.20
N GLU A 613 26.55 19.90 3.96
CA GLU A 613 27.23 18.89 3.16
C GLU A 613 28.54 19.48 2.64
N LEU A 614 29.65 18.80 2.95
CA LEU A 614 30.95 19.08 2.35
C LEU A 614 31.15 18.10 1.20
N SER A 615 31.26 18.61 -0.02
CA SER A 615 31.47 17.81 -1.22
C SER A 615 32.76 18.20 -1.92
N TYR A 616 33.47 17.19 -2.42
CA TYR A 616 34.64 17.35 -3.27
C TYR A 616 34.40 16.61 -4.58
N GLN A 617 34.52 17.31 -5.70
CA GLN A 617 34.42 16.76 -7.04
C GLN A 617 35.66 17.12 -7.84
N ARG A 618 36.20 16.15 -8.60
CA ARG A 618 37.30 16.36 -9.52
C ARG A 618 36.90 15.94 -10.92
N PHE A 619 37.00 16.87 -11.85
CA PHE A 619 36.79 16.67 -13.28
C PHE A 619 38.15 16.55 -13.95
N ILE A 620 38.32 15.53 -14.78
CA ILE A 620 39.53 15.30 -15.58
C ILE A 620 39.09 15.23 -17.03
N LEU A 621 39.55 16.19 -17.82
CA LEU A 621 39.26 16.32 -19.25
C LEU A 621 40.49 15.88 -20.03
N LYS A 622 40.29 14.99 -21.00
CA LYS A 622 41.31 14.56 -21.95
C LYS A 622 40.73 14.70 -23.36
N ASP A 623 41.24 15.68 -24.10
CA ASP A 623 40.87 16.01 -25.47
C ASP A 623 39.34 16.13 -25.69
N TRP A 624 38.67 16.68 -24.69
CA TRP A 624 37.22 16.77 -24.59
C TRP A 624 36.70 18.14 -25.04
N SER A 625 36.23 18.24 -26.29
CA SER A 625 35.83 19.52 -26.91
C SER A 625 34.36 19.90 -26.74
N TYR A 626 33.53 19.07 -26.11
CA TYR A 626 32.07 19.32 -25.95
C TYR A 626 31.73 20.18 -24.73
N LEU A 627 32.69 20.41 -23.84
CA LEU A 627 32.52 21.30 -22.70
C LEU A 627 32.97 22.70 -23.14
N TYR A 628 32.03 23.58 -23.47
CA TYR A 628 32.30 24.94 -23.95
C TYR A 628 32.84 25.89 -22.86
N ILE A 629 33.85 25.48 -22.10
CA ILE A 629 34.55 26.31 -21.12
C ILE A 629 35.43 27.30 -21.87
N LYS A 630 34.92 28.52 -22.01
CA LYS A 630 35.68 29.60 -22.64
C LYS A 630 36.80 30.07 -21.72
N LEU A 631 38.03 29.95 -22.21
CA LEU A 631 39.25 30.42 -21.54
C LEU A 631 39.48 31.91 -21.82
N ASN A 632 40.34 32.55 -21.02
CA ASN A 632 40.67 33.98 -21.15
C ASN A 632 41.39 34.33 -22.47
N ASN A 633 42.13 33.38 -23.06
CA ASN A 633 42.76 33.49 -24.37
C ASN A 633 41.77 33.37 -25.55
N GLY A 634 40.49 33.07 -25.28
CA GLY A 634 39.45 32.91 -26.30
C GLY A 634 39.29 31.47 -26.83
N GLU A 635 40.15 30.55 -26.41
CA GLU A 635 40.05 29.12 -26.73
C GLU A 635 39.06 28.40 -25.79
N TYR A 636 38.75 27.15 -26.09
CA TYR A 636 37.94 26.29 -25.23
C TYR A 636 38.81 25.23 -24.55
N MET A 637 38.56 25.00 -23.26
CA MET A 637 39.31 24.00 -22.51
C MET A 637 38.97 22.59 -22.98
N SER A 638 39.93 21.90 -23.60
CA SER A 638 39.80 20.52 -24.07
C SER A 638 40.47 19.51 -23.16
N THR A 639 41.62 19.88 -22.60
CA THR A 639 42.42 19.06 -21.67
C THR A 639 42.73 19.86 -20.41
N GLY A 640 42.46 19.28 -19.23
CA GLY A 640 42.65 19.97 -17.96
C GLY A 640 42.02 19.25 -16.76
N ASN A 641 42.37 19.69 -15.55
CA ASN A 641 41.79 19.20 -14.30
C ASN A 641 41.03 20.32 -13.60
N CYS A 642 39.80 20.06 -13.14
CA CYS A 642 39.04 21.02 -12.33
C CYS A 642 38.66 20.40 -10.99
N ASN A 643 38.96 21.07 -9.89
CA ASN A 643 38.59 20.64 -8.53
C ASN A 643 37.53 21.58 -7.97
N ASN A 644 36.43 21.01 -7.47
CA ASN A 644 35.31 21.71 -6.87
C ASN A 644 35.13 21.21 -5.43
N LEU A 645 35.56 22.03 -4.46
CA LEU A 645 35.32 21.81 -3.04
C LEU A 645 34.22 22.76 -2.61
N SER A 646 33.05 22.23 -2.29
CA SER A 646 31.88 23.05 -1.95
C SER A 646 31.25 22.64 -0.62
N LEU A 647 30.82 23.65 0.14
CA LEU A 647 30.01 23.52 1.34
C LEU A 647 28.57 23.93 0.98
N ASN A 648 27.66 22.97 1.00
CA ASN A 648 26.23 23.20 0.80
C ASN A 648 25.51 23.26 2.15
N LEU A 649 24.86 24.39 2.44
CA LEU A 649 24.01 24.60 3.60
C LEU A 649 22.57 24.66 3.14
N THR A 650 21.70 23.79 3.66
CA THR A 650 20.29 23.74 3.28
C THR A 650 19.39 23.84 4.51
N LEU A 651 18.45 24.78 4.47
CA LEU A 651 17.33 24.85 5.40
C LEU A 651 16.07 24.44 4.65
N ALA A 652 15.48 23.30 5.04
CA ALA A 652 14.27 22.77 4.43
C ALA A 652 13.15 22.63 5.46
N ARG A 653 11.90 22.66 5.00
CA ARG A 653 10.70 22.34 5.79
C ARG A 653 9.76 21.50 4.95
N ASN A 654 9.34 20.34 5.43
CA ASN A 654 8.34 19.51 4.74
C ASN A 654 7.22 19.12 5.69
N SER A 655 6.02 19.66 5.45
CA SER A 655 4.82 19.44 6.27
C SER A 655 3.68 18.76 5.50
N THR A 656 4.00 18.10 4.39
CA THR A 656 3.01 17.43 3.53
C THR A 656 2.30 16.29 4.26
N ASP A 657 0.99 16.13 4.01
CA ASP A 657 0.16 15.10 4.65
C ASP A 657 0.41 13.70 4.05
N ASN A 658 0.68 13.64 2.75
CA ASN A 658 0.92 12.39 2.02
C ASN A 658 2.11 12.56 1.04
N PRO A 659 3.08 11.64 1.00
CA PRO A 659 4.27 11.77 0.16
C PRO A 659 4.02 11.56 -1.34
N ILE A 660 2.96 10.84 -1.72
CA ILE A 660 2.67 10.50 -3.13
C ILE A 660 1.68 11.51 -3.75
N PHE A 661 0.60 11.81 -3.03
CA PHE A 661 -0.39 12.82 -3.43
C PHE A 661 -0.66 13.77 -2.26
N PRO A 662 0.21 14.77 -2.03
CA PRO A 662 -0.01 15.76 -0.99
C PRO A 662 -1.30 16.55 -1.26
N ARG A 663 -2.19 16.62 -0.27
CA ARG A 663 -3.42 17.43 -0.31
C ARG A 663 -3.26 18.73 0.47
N ARG A 664 -2.45 18.70 1.53
CA ARG A 664 -2.23 19.83 2.44
C ARG A 664 -0.76 19.95 2.82
N GLY A 665 -0.38 21.15 3.28
CA GLY A 665 0.95 21.43 3.77
C GLY A 665 1.85 22.09 2.73
N SER A 666 3.14 22.15 3.04
CA SER A 666 4.12 22.84 2.21
C SER A 666 5.47 22.15 2.22
N GLU A 667 6.19 22.27 1.11
CA GLU A 667 7.61 21.98 0.99
C GLU A 667 8.35 23.29 0.75
N PHE A 668 9.38 23.55 1.54
CA PHE A 668 10.24 24.71 1.41
C PHE A 668 11.69 24.24 1.48
N SER A 669 12.55 24.82 0.66
CA SER A 669 13.99 24.60 0.71
C SER A 669 14.72 25.87 0.28
N ALA A 670 15.61 26.34 1.14
CA ALA A 670 16.58 27.38 0.82
C ALA A 670 17.98 26.79 0.99
N SER A 671 18.79 26.82 -0.06
CA SER A 671 20.14 26.28 -0.02
C SER A 671 21.17 27.27 -0.53
N VAL A 672 22.35 27.25 0.08
CA VAL A 672 23.51 28.03 -0.32
C VAL A 672 24.70 27.08 -0.45
N GLN A 673 25.26 26.98 -1.64
CA GLN A 673 26.48 26.23 -1.92
C GLN A 673 27.62 27.21 -2.13
N LEU A 674 28.66 27.08 -1.30
CA LEU A 674 29.79 27.99 -1.25
C LEU A 674 31.07 27.23 -1.53
N THR A 675 31.91 27.73 -2.43
CA THR A 675 33.31 27.32 -2.51
C THR A 675 34.20 28.34 -1.80
N PRO A 676 35.44 27.97 -1.44
CA PRO A 676 36.45 28.96 -1.09
C PRO A 676 36.67 29.95 -2.26
N PRO A 677 36.86 31.26 -1.97
CA PRO A 677 37.15 32.26 -2.99
C PRO A 677 38.64 32.23 -3.38
N TYR A 678 39.05 31.20 -4.13
CA TYR A 678 40.46 30.94 -4.47
C TYR A 678 41.18 32.13 -5.12
N SER A 679 40.47 32.93 -5.92
CA SER A 679 41.01 34.14 -6.54
C SER A 679 41.47 35.19 -5.54
N LEU A 680 40.83 35.31 -4.36
CA LEU A 680 41.24 36.22 -3.30
C LEU A 680 42.53 35.77 -2.58
N PHE A 681 42.84 34.48 -2.62
CA PHE A 681 44.06 33.93 -2.03
C PHE A 681 45.23 33.88 -3.02
N SER A 682 44.98 34.21 -4.29
CA SER A 682 46.00 34.22 -5.34
C SER A 682 46.47 35.64 -5.62
N ASN A 683 47.77 35.85 -5.81
CA ASN A 683 48.32 37.13 -6.26
C ASN A 683 48.23 37.32 -7.78
N LYS A 684 47.24 36.70 -8.46
CA LYS A 684 47.09 36.70 -9.92
C LYS A 684 46.02 37.72 -10.35
N ASP A 685 46.30 38.49 -11.39
CA ASP A 685 45.30 39.35 -12.04
C ASP A 685 44.57 38.58 -13.16
N TYR A 686 43.41 38.02 -12.82
CA TYR A 686 42.57 37.25 -13.74
C TYR A 686 41.99 38.06 -14.93
N SER A 687 42.15 39.39 -14.97
CA SER A 687 41.76 40.18 -16.14
C SER A 687 42.73 40.04 -17.33
N VAL A 688 43.97 39.61 -17.05
CA VAL A 688 45.06 39.45 -18.02
C VAL A 688 45.71 38.06 -17.97
N TYR A 689 45.56 37.33 -16.87
CA TYR A 689 46.15 36.00 -16.67
C TYR A 689 45.61 34.97 -17.68
N GLY A 690 46.51 34.20 -18.31
CA GLY A 690 46.16 33.17 -19.29
C GLY A 690 45.59 33.73 -20.60
N LYS A 691 45.99 34.94 -21.02
CA LYS A 691 45.61 35.49 -22.33
C LYS A 691 46.45 34.95 -23.47
N ASP A 692 47.71 34.64 -23.22
CA ASP A 692 48.69 34.27 -24.26
C ASP A 692 49.08 32.78 -24.20
N ASP A 693 48.69 32.06 -23.14
CA ASP A 693 49.07 30.67 -22.89
C ASP A 693 47.87 29.82 -22.46
N TYR A 694 47.68 28.68 -23.12
CA TYR A 694 46.57 27.75 -22.87
C TYR A 694 46.64 27.13 -21.47
N ASP A 695 47.83 26.67 -21.05
CA ASP A 695 47.99 25.97 -19.78
C ASP A 695 47.74 26.93 -18.60
N GLU A 696 48.20 28.17 -18.71
CA GLU A 696 47.87 29.24 -17.76
C GLU A 696 46.37 29.52 -17.73
N ALA A 697 45.72 29.62 -18.89
CA ALA A 697 44.29 29.87 -18.99
C ALA A 697 43.45 28.73 -18.40
N ALA A 698 43.80 27.47 -18.70
CA ALA A 698 43.17 26.27 -18.15
C ALA A 698 43.41 26.17 -16.64
N SER A 699 44.61 26.55 -16.15
CA SER A 699 44.94 26.50 -14.72
C SER A 699 44.07 27.41 -13.86
N MET A 700 43.41 28.42 -14.45
CA MET A 700 42.43 29.27 -13.77
C MET A 700 41.30 28.42 -13.16
N PHE A 701 40.89 27.36 -13.84
CA PHE A 701 39.80 26.47 -13.44
C PHE A 701 40.25 25.24 -12.64
N ASN A 702 41.55 25.14 -12.28
CA ASN A 702 42.05 24.09 -11.40
C ASN A 702 41.29 24.04 -10.07
N TRP A 703 40.90 25.20 -9.55
CA TRP A 703 40.03 25.32 -8.38
C TRP A 703 38.86 26.24 -8.72
N ILE A 704 37.68 25.63 -8.78
CA ILE A 704 36.44 26.29 -9.15
C ILE A 704 35.95 27.16 -7.98
N GLU A 705 35.44 28.35 -8.32
CA GLU A 705 34.92 29.27 -7.33
C GLU A 705 33.54 29.84 -7.71
N TYR A 706 32.58 29.78 -6.78
CA TYR A 706 31.25 30.35 -6.92
C TYR A 706 30.50 30.41 -5.57
N HIS A 707 29.37 31.11 -5.59
CA HIS A 707 28.32 30.95 -4.58
C HIS A 707 26.96 30.74 -5.28
N LYS A 708 26.32 29.60 -5.01
CA LYS A 708 25.04 29.22 -5.63
C LYS A 708 23.93 29.31 -4.59
N TRP A 709 22.90 30.08 -4.90
CA TRP A 709 21.72 30.28 -4.06
C TRP A 709 20.53 29.64 -4.75
N LYS A 710 19.78 28.82 -4.02
CA LYS A 710 18.55 28.21 -4.54
C LYS A 710 17.44 28.32 -3.53
N PHE A 711 16.25 28.57 -4.05
CA PHE A 711 15.02 28.62 -3.29
C PHE A 711 13.97 27.80 -4.02
N LYS A 712 13.31 26.88 -3.31
CA LYS A 712 12.19 26.10 -3.80
C LYS A 712 11.05 26.16 -2.79
N SER A 713 9.84 26.45 -3.25
CA SER A 713 8.63 26.44 -2.45
C SER A 713 7.51 25.75 -3.21
N LYS A 714 6.82 24.83 -2.54
CA LYS A 714 5.58 24.21 -2.97
C LYS A 714 4.56 24.29 -1.85
N THR A 715 3.31 24.60 -2.18
CA THR A 715 2.21 24.63 -1.21
C THR A 715 1.03 23.88 -1.79
N TYR A 716 0.37 23.09 -0.95
CA TYR A 716 -0.76 22.24 -1.32
C TYR A 716 -2.00 22.67 -0.54
N THR A 717 -3.08 22.97 -1.25
CA THR A 717 -4.35 23.40 -0.66
C THR A 717 -5.49 22.56 -1.21
N ALA A 718 -6.07 21.70 -0.37
CA ALA A 718 -7.27 20.95 -0.68
C ALA A 718 -8.48 21.90 -0.75
N LEU A 719 -9.26 21.82 -1.83
CA LEU A 719 -10.44 22.66 -2.01
C LEU A 719 -11.68 22.15 -1.27
N THR A 720 -11.69 20.87 -0.88
CA THR A 720 -12.79 20.25 -0.11
C THR A 720 -12.24 19.27 0.93
N GLY A 721 -13.06 18.87 1.91
CA GLY A 721 -12.66 17.94 2.99
C GLY A 721 -12.69 16.45 2.62
N GLY A 722 -13.29 16.07 1.48
CA GLY A 722 -13.43 14.66 1.11
C GLY A 722 -12.11 13.99 0.71
N GLN A 723 -12.03 12.66 0.84
CA GLN A 723 -10.85 11.88 0.45
C GLN A 723 -10.44 12.09 -1.03
N LYS A 724 -11.41 12.24 -1.94
CA LYS A 724 -11.19 12.64 -3.33
C LYS A 724 -11.55 14.10 -3.51
N CYS A 725 -10.61 14.99 -3.24
CA CYS A 725 -10.77 16.42 -3.40
C CYS A 725 -9.86 16.98 -4.50
N PRO A 726 -10.27 18.03 -5.24
CA PRO A 726 -9.34 18.82 -6.02
C PRO A 726 -8.32 19.51 -5.10
N VAL A 727 -7.05 19.54 -5.51
CA VAL A 727 -5.94 20.14 -4.76
C VAL A 727 -5.25 21.17 -5.64
N ILE A 728 -5.08 22.39 -5.14
CA ILE A 728 -4.25 23.40 -5.78
C ILE A 728 -2.81 23.23 -5.25
N MET A 729 -1.86 23.01 -6.15
CA MET A 729 -0.43 23.07 -5.86
C MET A 729 0.16 24.33 -6.48
N THR A 730 0.80 25.18 -5.69
CA THR A 730 1.54 26.34 -6.18
C THR A 730 3.03 26.11 -6.01
N ARG A 731 3.84 26.43 -7.03
CA ARG A 731 5.31 26.31 -6.98
C ARG A 731 5.99 27.64 -7.29
N ALA A 732 7.10 27.88 -6.60
CA ALA A 732 8.02 28.97 -6.87
C ALA A 732 9.47 28.49 -6.68
N GLU A 733 10.29 28.67 -7.71
CA GLU A 733 11.69 28.23 -7.73
C GLU A 733 12.58 29.33 -8.31
N PHE A 734 13.68 29.59 -7.64
CA PHE A 734 14.68 30.58 -8.04
C PHE A 734 16.07 29.99 -7.84
N GLY A 735 16.97 30.27 -8.76
CA GLY A 735 18.38 29.92 -8.63
C GLY A 735 19.27 31.03 -9.14
N LEU A 736 20.34 31.32 -8.40
CA LEU A 736 21.36 32.31 -8.73
C LEU A 736 22.74 31.69 -8.53
N LEU A 737 23.57 31.71 -9.57
CA LEU A 737 24.97 31.31 -9.54
C LEU A 737 25.82 32.58 -9.64
N GLY A 738 26.32 33.04 -8.50
CA GLY A 738 27.20 34.20 -8.44
C GLY A 738 28.68 33.82 -8.49
N HIS A 739 29.51 34.82 -8.72
CA HIS A 739 30.96 34.70 -8.83
C HIS A 739 31.65 35.60 -7.80
N TYR A 740 32.79 35.16 -7.26
CA TYR A 740 33.63 36.04 -6.45
C TYR A 740 34.47 36.99 -7.32
N ASN A 741 34.97 36.51 -8.45
CA ASN A 741 35.68 37.31 -9.44
C ASN A 741 34.98 37.26 -10.81
N LYS A 742 34.70 38.44 -11.39
CA LYS A 742 33.98 38.57 -12.68
C LYS A 742 34.71 37.95 -13.88
N TYR A 743 36.03 37.77 -13.81
CA TYR A 743 36.85 37.15 -14.85
C TYR A 743 37.05 35.64 -14.65
N LYS A 744 36.58 35.09 -13.54
CA LYS A 744 36.66 33.67 -13.20
C LYS A 744 35.28 33.14 -12.82
N LYS A 745 34.37 33.15 -13.79
CA LYS A 745 33.01 32.60 -13.62
C LYS A 745 33.06 31.08 -13.64
N SER A 746 32.27 30.41 -12.80
CA SER A 746 32.21 28.95 -12.78
C SER A 746 31.58 28.42 -14.07
N PRO A 747 32.27 27.55 -14.83
CA PRO A 747 31.69 26.86 -15.99
C PRO A 747 30.79 25.68 -15.59
N PHE A 748 30.82 25.31 -14.31
CA PHE A 748 30.02 24.22 -13.73
C PHE A 748 28.90 24.77 -12.87
N GLU A 749 27.92 23.92 -12.52
CA GLU A 749 26.79 24.24 -11.63
C GLU A 749 25.78 25.25 -12.20
N THR A 750 25.85 25.52 -13.50
CA THR A 750 24.98 26.42 -14.25
C THR A 750 23.58 25.81 -14.44
N PHE A 751 22.63 26.59 -14.96
CA PHE A 751 21.24 26.19 -15.13
C PHE A 751 20.88 25.98 -16.60
N TYR A 752 20.22 24.87 -16.89
CA TYR A 752 19.71 24.50 -18.21
C TYR A 752 18.19 24.39 -18.16
N MET A 753 17.45 25.26 -18.86
CA MET A 753 16.00 25.38 -18.67
C MET A 753 15.19 25.03 -19.92
N GLY A 754 14.12 24.26 -19.73
CA GLY A 754 13.15 23.89 -20.76
C GLY A 754 12.81 22.41 -20.74
N GLY A 755 11.63 22.06 -21.28
CA GLY A 755 11.15 20.69 -21.47
C GLY A 755 10.81 19.91 -20.20
N ASP A 756 11.12 18.63 -20.19
CA ASP A 756 10.59 17.64 -19.24
C ASP A 756 11.42 17.49 -17.95
N GLY A 757 12.61 18.09 -17.90
CA GLY A 757 13.51 17.99 -16.75
C GLY A 757 14.33 16.72 -16.68
N MET A 758 14.30 15.87 -17.71
CA MET A 758 15.11 14.65 -17.73
C MET A 758 16.59 14.98 -17.93
N THR A 759 17.44 14.43 -17.06
CA THR A 759 18.89 14.55 -17.15
C THR A 759 19.43 13.74 -18.33
N GLY A 760 20.39 14.30 -19.08
CA GLY A 760 21.01 13.65 -20.25
C GLY A 760 20.78 14.34 -21.61
N TYR A 761 19.91 15.36 -21.66
CA TYR A 761 19.69 16.21 -22.85
C TYR A 761 20.35 17.60 -22.75
N SER A 762 21.12 17.88 -21.69
CA SER A 762 21.78 19.18 -21.53
C SER A 762 23.00 19.29 -22.45
N THR A 763 23.08 20.40 -23.19
CA THR A 763 24.22 20.72 -24.06
C THR A 763 25.49 21.06 -23.28
N SER A 764 25.36 21.43 -22.00
CA SER A 764 26.44 21.66 -21.05
C SER A 764 26.56 20.48 -20.06
N TYR A 765 27.78 20.02 -19.81
CA TYR A 765 28.06 19.03 -18.78
C TYR A 765 28.02 19.69 -17.39
N ALA A 766 27.47 18.99 -16.39
CA ALA A 766 27.35 19.48 -15.02
C ALA A 766 26.53 20.78 -14.85
N SER A 767 25.53 20.99 -15.71
CA SER A 767 24.45 21.97 -15.50
C SER A 767 23.22 21.31 -14.86
N GLU A 768 22.57 22.02 -13.95
CA GLU A 768 21.30 21.62 -13.35
C GLU A 768 20.16 21.85 -14.34
N THR A 769 19.42 20.79 -14.67
CA THR A 769 18.28 20.87 -15.61
C THR A 769 17.01 21.29 -14.87
N ILE A 770 16.34 22.34 -15.36
CA ILE A 770 15.10 22.88 -14.82
C ILE A 770 14.00 22.69 -15.86
N ALA A 771 13.04 21.81 -15.57
CA ALA A 771 11.90 21.58 -16.45
C ALA A 771 11.06 22.86 -16.62
N LEU A 772 10.59 23.11 -17.84
CA LEU A 772 9.49 24.03 -18.09
C LEU A 772 8.66 23.50 -19.25
N ARG A 773 7.48 22.99 -18.92
CA ARG A 773 6.62 22.30 -19.89
C ARG A 773 6.11 23.31 -20.92
N GLY A 774 5.90 22.84 -22.14
CA GLY A 774 5.48 23.67 -23.28
C GLY A 774 6.65 24.31 -24.04
N TYR A 775 7.89 24.05 -23.62
CA TYR A 775 9.14 24.43 -24.28
C TYR A 775 10.00 23.20 -24.49
N GLU A 776 10.85 23.19 -25.51
CA GLU A 776 11.79 22.08 -25.74
C GLU A 776 12.95 22.12 -24.73
N ASN A 777 13.60 20.98 -24.50
CA ASN A 777 14.73 20.85 -23.57
C ASN A 777 15.82 21.89 -23.93
N GLY A 778 16.19 22.73 -22.96
CA GLY A 778 17.23 23.76 -23.11
C GLY A 778 16.87 25.01 -23.89
N SER A 779 15.69 25.07 -24.51
CA SER A 779 15.32 26.17 -25.41
C SER A 779 15.29 27.55 -24.73
N LEU A 780 15.17 27.60 -23.40
CA LEU A 780 15.17 28.86 -22.64
C LEU A 780 16.55 29.31 -22.17
N THR A 781 17.55 28.45 -22.28
CA THR A 781 18.95 28.81 -22.10
C THR A 781 19.55 29.15 -23.49
N PRO A 782 20.14 30.34 -23.70
CA PRO A 782 20.69 30.69 -25.01
C PRO A 782 21.76 29.71 -25.50
N TYR A 783 21.70 29.33 -26.78
CA TYR A 783 22.64 28.38 -27.38
C TYR A 783 24.10 28.87 -27.27
N GLY A 784 25.00 27.99 -26.85
CA GLY A 784 26.42 28.31 -26.64
C GLY A 784 26.70 29.23 -25.45
N SER A 785 25.72 29.43 -24.55
CA SER A 785 25.88 30.19 -23.31
C SER A 785 25.31 29.42 -22.12
N GLU A 786 25.83 29.69 -20.93
CA GLU A 786 25.39 29.07 -19.69
C GLU A 786 24.33 29.92 -18.98
N GLY A 787 23.38 29.28 -18.30
CA GLY A 787 22.44 29.96 -17.41
C GLY A 787 23.02 30.19 -16.03
N TYR A 788 23.16 31.45 -15.59
CA TYR A 788 23.63 31.81 -14.26
C TYR A 788 22.50 32.20 -13.32
N ALA A 789 21.29 32.42 -13.83
CA ALA A 789 20.11 32.66 -13.03
C ALA A 789 18.87 32.06 -13.68
N TYR A 790 17.90 31.60 -12.88
CA TYR A 790 16.59 31.16 -13.38
C TYR A 790 15.46 31.49 -12.41
N VAL A 791 14.26 31.57 -12.97
CA VAL A 791 12.97 31.60 -12.26
C VAL A 791 12.04 30.58 -12.86
N ARG A 792 11.33 29.84 -12.02
CA ARG A 792 10.18 29.02 -12.41
C ARG A 792 9.04 29.22 -11.41
N LEU A 793 7.89 29.62 -11.92
CA LEU A 793 6.66 29.79 -11.18
C LEU A 793 5.58 28.91 -11.81
N GLY A 794 4.65 28.40 -11.01
CA GLY A 794 3.55 27.64 -11.57
C GLY A 794 2.44 27.33 -10.57
N ALA A 795 1.28 26.97 -11.12
CA ALA A 795 0.15 26.48 -10.36
C ALA A 795 -0.45 25.27 -11.07
N GLU A 796 -0.80 24.23 -10.30
CA GLU A 796 -1.45 23.02 -10.78
C GLU A 796 -2.75 22.79 -10.03
N LEU A 797 -3.83 22.52 -10.75
CA LEU A 797 -5.05 21.97 -10.20
C LEU A 797 -5.03 20.46 -10.41
N ARG A 798 -4.91 19.71 -9.32
CA ARG A 798 -4.79 18.24 -9.31
C ARG A 798 -6.09 17.60 -8.85
N TYR A 799 -6.48 16.49 -9.45
CA TYR A 799 -7.65 15.73 -9.05
C TYR A 799 -7.36 14.21 -9.00
N PRO A 800 -7.54 13.57 -7.83
CA PRO A 800 -7.25 12.14 -7.68
C PRO A 800 -8.34 11.28 -8.33
N LEU A 801 -7.95 10.50 -9.34
CA LEU A 801 -8.82 9.51 -9.98
C LEU A 801 -8.88 8.23 -9.14
N MET A 802 -7.72 7.79 -8.65
CA MET A 802 -7.55 6.59 -7.82
C MET A 802 -6.51 6.86 -6.73
N LEU A 803 -6.85 6.52 -5.49
CA LEU A 803 -5.97 6.59 -4.34
C LEU A 803 -6.07 5.23 -3.64
N GLU A 804 -5.15 4.34 -3.98
CA GLU A 804 -4.93 3.08 -3.27
C GLU A 804 -3.58 3.16 -2.54
N ASN A 805 -3.40 2.39 -1.48
CA ASN A 805 -2.22 2.47 -0.60
C ASN A 805 -0.87 2.35 -1.33
N SER A 806 -0.85 1.70 -2.49
CA SER A 806 0.36 1.45 -3.29
C SER A 806 0.33 2.13 -4.66
N THR A 807 -0.85 2.47 -5.20
CA THR A 807 -1.00 3.04 -6.54
C THR A 807 -1.88 4.28 -6.48
N SER A 808 -1.35 5.41 -6.96
CA SER A 808 -2.13 6.63 -7.11
C SER A 808 -2.18 7.06 -8.57
N ILE A 809 -3.35 7.50 -9.00
CA ILE A 809 -3.57 8.06 -10.33
C ILE A 809 -4.30 9.38 -10.16
N TYR A 810 -3.74 10.45 -10.70
CA TYR A 810 -4.38 11.76 -10.68
C TYR A 810 -4.21 12.49 -12.01
N ALA A 811 -5.24 13.24 -12.38
CA ALA A 811 -5.18 14.18 -13.49
C ALA A 811 -4.79 15.56 -12.96
N LEU A 812 -4.17 16.37 -13.81
CA LEU A 812 -3.79 17.73 -13.46
C LEU A 812 -3.99 18.68 -14.65
N GLY A 813 -4.35 19.92 -14.35
CA GLY A 813 -4.24 21.06 -15.26
C GLY A 813 -3.26 22.07 -14.67
N PHE A 814 -2.45 22.71 -15.49
CA PHE A 814 -1.38 23.58 -15.00
C PHE A 814 -1.17 24.83 -15.84
N ILE A 815 -0.63 25.83 -15.17
CA ILE A 815 -0.04 27.03 -15.76
C ILE A 815 1.37 27.19 -15.20
N GLU A 816 2.33 27.50 -16.06
CA GLU A 816 3.73 27.70 -15.68
C GLU A 816 4.30 28.94 -16.35
N GLY A 817 5.31 29.53 -15.72
CA GLY A 817 6.07 30.64 -16.24
C GLY A 817 7.51 30.53 -15.79
N GLY A 818 8.46 30.67 -16.71
CA GLY A 818 9.86 30.56 -16.34
C GLY A 818 10.81 31.14 -17.37
N ASN A 819 12.04 31.41 -16.96
CA ASN A 819 13.10 31.88 -17.84
C ASN A 819 14.49 31.69 -17.20
N ALA A 820 15.52 31.66 -18.02
CA ALA A 820 16.92 31.60 -17.61
C ALA A 820 17.73 32.76 -18.22
N TRP A 821 18.74 33.24 -17.49
CA TRP A 821 19.59 34.37 -17.88
C TRP A 821 21.07 33.99 -17.83
N THR A 822 21.84 34.56 -18.76
CA THR A 822 23.30 34.34 -18.88
C THR A 822 24.11 35.10 -17.84
N ASP A 823 23.51 36.05 -17.13
CA ASP A 823 24.17 36.84 -16.09
C ASP A 823 23.17 37.16 -14.98
N VAL A 824 23.65 37.12 -13.73
CA VAL A 824 22.83 37.48 -12.55
C VAL A 824 22.36 38.94 -12.60
N SER A 825 23.13 39.85 -13.18
CA SER A 825 22.76 41.27 -13.31
C SER A 825 21.60 41.53 -14.28
N LYS A 826 21.34 40.60 -15.21
CA LYS A 826 20.22 40.68 -16.18
C LYS A 826 18.95 40.00 -15.67
N PHE A 827 19.00 39.43 -14.46
CA PHE A 827 17.89 38.72 -13.86
C PHE A 827 16.66 39.64 -13.73
N ASN A 828 15.54 39.22 -14.32
CA ASN A 828 14.28 39.93 -14.24
C ASN A 828 13.11 38.95 -14.04
N PRO A 829 12.57 38.81 -12.82
CA PRO A 829 11.53 37.83 -12.52
C PRO A 829 10.18 38.10 -13.22
N PHE A 830 10.01 39.25 -13.87
CA PHE A 830 8.80 39.59 -14.63
C PHE A 830 8.89 39.23 -16.12
N GLN A 831 10.09 38.89 -16.63
CA GLN A 831 10.29 38.48 -18.01
C GLN A 831 10.22 36.95 -18.14
N LEU A 832 9.02 36.40 -18.00
CA LEU A 832 8.77 34.96 -18.00
C LEU A 832 8.21 34.48 -19.34
N LYS A 833 8.62 33.27 -19.73
CA LYS A 833 8.02 32.51 -20.84
C LYS A 833 6.94 31.62 -20.26
N ARG A 834 5.72 31.75 -20.76
CA ARG A 834 4.51 31.17 -20.17
C ARG A 834 4.06 29.93 -20.93
N SER A 835 3.46 29.01 -20.22
CA SER A 835 2.82 27.83 -20.79
C SER A 835 1.62 27.40 -19.95
N ALA A 836 0.73 26.65 -20.59
CA ALA A 836 -0.38 25.99 -19.92
C ALA A 836 -0.60 24.61 -20.51
N GLY A 837 -1.15 23.70 -19.73
CA GLY A 837 -1.30 22.33 -20.17
C GLY A 837 -2.18 21.47 -19.27
N VAL A 838 -2.32 20.22 -19.68
CA VAL A 838 -3.01 19.18 -18.92
C VAL A 838 -2.16 17.92 -18.93
N GLY A 839 -2.30 17.12 -17.88
CA GLY A 839 -1.50 15.92 -17.71
C GLY A 839 -2.15 14.88 -16.83
N VAL A 840 -1.57 13.69 -16.86
CA VAL A 840 -1.93 12.58 -15.98
C VAL A 840 -0.66 12.09 -15.29
N ARG A 841 -0.80 11.69 -14.03
CA ARG A 841 0.26 11.10 -13.21
C ARG A 841 -0.19 9.76 -12.68
N ILE A 842 0.71 8.78 -12.72
CA ILE A 842 0.52 7.44 -12.20
C ILE A 842 1.74 7.12 -11.34
N PHE A 843 1.53 6.77 -10.08
CA PHE A 843 2.59 6.26 -9.21
C PHE A 843 2.45 4.74 -9.09
N LEU A 844 3.50 4.01 -9.42
CA LEU A 844 3.59 2.57 -9.25
C LEU A 844 4.72 2.23 -8.26
N PRO A 845 4.54 1.30 -7.30
CA PRO A 845 5.52 1.01 -6.25
C PRO A 845 6.92 0.64 -6.72
N MET A 846 7.02 -0.06 -7.86
CA MET A 846 8.32 -0.54 -8.39
C MET A 846 8.94 0.37 -9.45
N ILE A 847 8.13 1.19 -10.13
CA ILE A 847 8.59 2.01 -11.27
C ILE A 847 8.72 3.49 -10.86
N GLY A 848 8.02 3.91 -9.80
CA GLY A 848 7.96 5.30 -9.36
C GLY A 848 6.84 6.08 -10.04
N MET A 849 7.01 7.41 -10.09
CA MET A 849 6.04 8.30 -10.75
C MET A 849 6.25 8.29 -12.26
N MET A 850 5.16 8.16 -13.00
CA MET A 850 5.12 8.31 -14.45
C MET A 850 4.08 9.36 -14.81
N GLY A 851 4.34 10.11 -15.87
CA GLY A 851 3.45 11.16 -16.32
C GLY A 851 3.51 11.41 -17.81
N ILE A 852 2.38 11.87 -18.34
CA ILE A 852 2.28 12.42 -19.69
C ILE A 852 1.65 13.79 -19.54
N ASP A 853 2.33 14.81 -20.07
CA ASP A 853 1.84 16.19 -20.12
C ASP A 853 1.73 16.65 -21.56
N TRP A 854 0.59 17.23 -21.90
CA TRP A 854 0.46 18.08 -23.08
C TRP A 854 0.52 19.54 -22.62
N ALA A 855 1.38 20.32 -23.24
CA ALA A 855 1.61 21.71 -22.87
C ALA A 855 1.73 22.60 -24.11
N TYR A 856 1.19 23.80 -24.01
CA TYR A 856 1.31 24.82 -25.04
C TYR A 856 2.15 26.00 -24.54
N GLY A 857 3.28 26.28 -25.19
CA GLY A 857 4.14 27.44 -24.91
C GLY A 857 3.68 28.68 -25.69
N PHE A 858 3.31 29.75 -24.97
CA PHE A 858 2.72 30.95 -25.55
C PHE A 858 3.71 32.00 -26.03
N ASP A 859 4.99 31.87 -25.65
CA ASP A 859 6.00 32.88 -25.93
C ASP A 859 7.07 32.34 -26.90
N LYS A 860 7.75 33.26 -27.57
CA LYS A 860 8.83 32.94 -28.51
C LYS A 860 10.09 32.49 -27.77
N ILE A 861 10.78 31.52 -28.35
CA ILE A 861 12.06 31.01 -27.87
C ILE A 861 13.17 32.04 -28.17
N ASN A 862 14.20 32.10 -27.34
CA ASN A 862 15.31 33.05 -27.53
C ASN A 862 15.99 32.81 -28.89
N GLY A 863 16.05 33.84 -29.73
CA GLY A 863 16.62 33.77 -31.09
C GLY A 863 15.68 33.22 -32.17
N SER A 864 14.45 32.81 -31.83
CA SER A 864 13.46 32.31 -32.80
C SER A 864 12.33 33.32 -33.04
N SER A 865 11.85 33.38 -34.29
CA SER A 865 10.65 34.15 -34.67
C SER A 865 9.35 33.39 -34.37
N GLN A 866 9.44 32.07 -34.14
CA GLN A 866 8.31 31.16 -33.92
C GLN A 866 8.01 30.99 -32.42
N TYR A 867 6.74 30.75 -32.13
CA TYR A 867 6.26 30.36 -30.81
C TYR A 867 6.58 28.89 -30.55
N SER A 868 6.82 28.53 -29.28
CA SER A 868 7.11 27.14 -28.91
C SER A 868 5.96 26.18 -29.26
N GLY A 869 4.71 26.63 -29.08
CA GLY A 869 3.53 25.90 -29.52
C GLY A 869 3.26 24.63 -28.70
N SER A 870 2.63 23.64 -29.34
CA SER A 870 2.18 22.39 -28.72
C SER A 870 3.33 21.40 -28.55
N GLN A 871 3.55 20.95 -27.32
CA GLN A 871 4.61 20.01 -26.93
C GLN A 871 4.04 18.89 -26.06
N PHE A 872 4.54 17.67 -26.25
CA PHE A 872 4.26 16.52 -25.37
C PHE A 872 5.50 16.18 -24.56
N HIS A 873 5.32 16.07 -23.24
CA HIS A 873 6.38 15.75 -22.28
C HIS A 873 6.06 14.43 -21.60
N PHE A 874 7.06 13.56 -21.51
CA PHE A 874 6.97 12.28 -20.81
C PHE A 874 7.86 12.34 -19.58
N ILE A 875 7.30 11.95 -18.43
CA ILE A 875 8.03 11.93 -17.17
C ILE A 875 8.09 10.48 -16.72
N LEU A 876 9.29 9.98 -16.46
CA LEU A 876 9.51 8.61 -16.00
C LEU A 876 10.53 8.64 -14.85
N GLY A 877 10.05 8.33 -13.64
CA GLY A 877 10.82 8.48 -12.40
C GLY A 877 10.60 9.82 -11.69
N GLN A 878 11.46 10.15 -10.74
CA GLN A 878 11.51 11.49 -10.14
C GLN A 878 12.23 12.46 -11.09
N GLU A 879 11.71 13.69 -11.23
CA GLU A 879 12.51 14.82 -11.75
C GLU A 879 13.76 14.93 -10.87
N PHE A 880 14.96 14.70 -11.42
CA PHE A 880 16.24 14.69 -10.68
C PHE A 880 16.86 16.07 -10.57
#